data_AF-A0A6B3QGI2-F1
#
_entry.id   AF-A0A6B3QGI2-F1
#
_cell.length_a   1.000
_cell.length_b   1.000
_cell.length_c   1.000
_cell.angle_alpha   90.00
_cell.angle_beta   90.00
_cell.angle_gamma   90.00
#
_symmetry.space_group_name_H-M   'P 1'
#
loop_
_entity.id
_entity.type
_entity.pdbx_description
1 polymer ?
#
loop_
_entity_poly.entity_id
_entity_poly.type
_entity_poly.pdbx_seq_one_letter_code
_entity_poly.pdbx_strand_id
1 'polypeptide(L)'
;MAPRLSVIVPIYDVERYLPACLDSLAAQTFRDFEVVMVDDGSPDGSAAIAEEYASRDPRFKLIRKENGGLGAARNTGMAHLAPESEFLTFVDSDDLIPPDAYRLMVGSLDESGSDFATGNVYHLRGEKSWQVPLMRMLAGEARLRTHISRYAKLVADRIACNKVFRRTFWEKNGFAFPEGRLYEDTPVTMRAHYLAESVDVISEPCYYWRLREGESAPSITQRRTDPAGVRDRVTSVMEISAFLAEQPGETFARLKREYDTRVLRDDLRLFLNVVPDGDEEYRTEFLRSANRFLDSIDPKVVMDLPAELRVQWLLVRKHQLEELIALLAGQRRKETPEVSGLVRKYASFPSLEGADLHLPKGALRIDQHLNMRAPLQEVSWSGGKLVLSGNAWIDKIDLPTRKASVKVLQLRKDRSRRRILLPARNLPRPEVTTDSGQDRYNYEWAGWEVTIDPARLRKGGEWQEAVWHVGLGIFASGLVRRHAVHSSGGAACNFPPYHWLSPDFRMLPSVERGALKLRIEKVRALITGRTLQGDRIKVTGEIRESLAADEQVVLRVKNQKGAETLEYPVTVERTGAGQAFSVEVPIADVALIFHEGVDEKAQPEKRTWSTVLVATDAAGKERRFGTVMQEGLADAEFALPTSLGSQSHLVELAVVAGHTGFLKFSGRTRRAVIDTATVRDGAITLTGHADPRLSGSRFLLKPRNRYEERFVETRWLDGGRFEVSFDPSRLGGAGDVPLRAGRWNLFLRPDEEGVPDVPFVTDRLVADSFPVQAELNGRRYWLENRWGDFPQLNARSELSDLERGPYRQKELRRTVYEPLFQQPLKDQVFYLSYNGKQFSDSPRAMYEELVRRGSDLKHLWAVRDGQVNLPDGIEKIRMWGTEWYEALASSRYIVTNGHLPDWIVRRPGQSIVQTWHGTMLKKIGHDIDTLHFDRRYQEKLALEAKQWSLLVSSNRFSTPILKRAFSYDGEIQEAGYPRNDYLYTADRDAITARVRKALGLPEGKKVVLYAPTWRDDQSHSAGQYLFDLRIDLEDAQRRLGDDHVLLIRRHSNVVDAVPGAGNGFVWDASEYPDIVDLYIAADIMITDYSSVMFDYAHLKRPMLFFTYDLEHYRDTLRGFYFDFEQDSPGPLIDNSKELVDAIRDIDQVRAEYQERFDRFHHLFCDLDDGNASARVVDRMIEQAREG
;
A
#
# COMPACT_ATOMS: atom_id res chain seq x y z
N MET A 1 -39.59 18.39 -10.02
CA MET A 1 -40.27 17.32 -9.28
C MET A 1 -39.97 17.51 -7.80
N ALA A 2 -40.85 17.08 -6.90
CA ALA A 2 -40.57 17.18 -5.47
C ALA A 2 -39.39 16.25 -5.08
N PRO A 3 -38.47 16.67 -4.19
CA PRO A 3 -37.29 15.88 -3.86
C PRO A 3 -37.66 14.68 -2.98
N ARG A 4 -37.28 13.47 -3.42
CA ARG A 4 -37.42 12.22 -2.63
C ARG A 4 -36.31 12.06 -1.60
N LEU A 5 -35.14 12.63 -1.84
CA LEU A 5 -33.97 12.57 -0.95
C LEU A 5 -33.53 13.98 -0.53
N SER A 6 -33.33 14.20 0.77
CA SER A 6 -32.65 15.39 1.28
C SER A 6 -31.20 15.08 1.66
N VAL A 7 -30.26 15.81 1.08
CA VAL A 7 -28.81 15.71 1.37
C VAL A 7 -28.42 16.85 2.30
N ILE A 8 -27.98 16.57 3.53
CA ILE A 8 -27.58 17.57 4.51
C ILE A 8 -26.07 17.75 4.48
N VAL A 9 -25.59 18.98 4.25
CA VAL A 9 -24.16 19.33 4.16
C VAL A 9 -23.82 20.37 5.23
N PRO A 10 -23.28 19.99 6.41
CA PRO A 10 -22.77 20.94 7.38
C PRO A 10 -21.45 21.57 6.89
N ILE A 11 -21.32 22.89 7.01
CA ILE A 11 -20.19 23.68 6.48
C ILE A 11 -19.59 24.50 7.63
N TYR A 12 -18.27 24.36 7.84
CA TYR A 12 -17.49 25.18 8.76
C TYR A 12 -16.00 25.13 8.37
N ASP A 13 -15.40 26.28 8.05
CA ASP A 13 -13.95 26.44 7.80
C ASP A 13 -13.38 25.42 6.80
N VAL A 14 -13.87 25.49 5.55
CA VAL A 14 -13.69 24.46 4.52
C VAL A 14 -13.66 25.03 3.09
N GLU A 15 -13.36 26.32 2.92
CA GLU A 15 -13.39 27.05 1.64
C GLU A 15 -12.62 26.31 0.53
N ARG A 16 -11.47 25.73 0.88
CA ARG A 16 -10.59 25.00 -0.05
C ARG A 16 -11.23 23.77 -0.69
N TYR A 17 -12.13 23.07 0.02
CA TYR A 17 -12.63 21.76 -0.40
C TYR A 17 -14.10 21.76 -0.81
N LEU A 18 -14.85 22.77 -0.37
CA LEU A 18 -16.30 22.88 -0.59
C LEU A 18 -16.72 22.82 -2.08
N PRO A 19 -16.04 23.50 -3.04
CA PRO A 19 -16.46 23.46 -4.44
C PRO A 19 -16.52 22.03 -5.01
N ALA A 20 -15.47 21.24 -4.76
CA ALA A 20 -15.41 19.87 -5.25
C ALA A 20 -16.50 18.97 -4.63
N CYS A 21 -16.83 19.18 -3.35
CA CYS A 21 -17.94 18.48 -2.69
C CYS A 21 -19.27 18.79 -3.39
N LEU A 22 -19.59 20.08 -3.57
CA LEU A 22 -20.86 20.51 -4.15
C LEU A 22 -20.97 20.16 -5.64
N ASP A 23 -19.87 20.19 -6.40
CA ASP A 23 -19.85 19.73 -7.79
C ASP A 23 -20.15 18.23 -7.90
N SER A 24 -19.61 17.42 -6.98
CA SER A 24 -19.90 15.98 -6.94
C SER A 24 -21.39 15.67 -6.66
N LEU A 25 -22.05 16.51 -5.86
CA LEU A 25 -23.49 16.44 -5.62
C LEU A 25 -24.29 16.91 -6.83
N ALA A 26 -23.87 18.00 -7.49
CA ALA A 26 -24.55 18.50 -8.69
C ALA A 26 -24.57 17.46 -9.82
N ALA A 27 -23.51 16.66 -9.92
CA ALA A 27 -23.30 15.63 -10.93
C ALA A 27 -24.05 14.29 -10.68
N GLN A 28 -24.80 14.15 -9.59
CA GLN A 28 -25.54 12.92 -9.28
C GLN A 28 -26.53 12.52 -10.40
N THR A 29 -26.57 11.22 -10.71
CA THR A 29 -27.48 10.66 -11.73
C THR A 29 -28.91 10.50 -11.22
N PHE A 30 -29.09 10.34 -9.91
CA PHE A 30 -30.39 10.46 -9.26
C PHE A 30 -30.79 11.93 -9.19
N ARG A 31 -31.92 12.32 -9.80
CA ARG A 31 -32.30 13.75 -9.96
C ARG A 31 -33.31 14.25 -8.93
N ASP A 32 -34.03 13.35 -8.26
CA ASP A 32 -35.12 13.70 -7.35
C ASP A 32 -34.60 13.96 -5.92
N PHE A 33 -33.71 14.95 -5.76
CA PHE A 33 -33.12 15.31 -4.47
C PHE A 33 -32.97 16.83 -4.26
N GLU A 34 -32.78 17.22 -3.01
CA GLU A 34 -32.35 18.56 -2.59
C GLU A 34 -31.04 18.48 -1.78
N VAL A 35 -30.32 19.59 -1.70
CA VAL A 35 -29.10 19.78 -0.89
C VAL A 35 -29.35 20.91 0.11
N VAL A 36 -29.39 20.57 1.39
CA VAL A 36 -29.52 21.50 2.51
C VAL A 36 -28.13 21.79 3.07
N MET A 37 -27.52 22.88 2.60
CA MET A 37 -26.23 23.39 3.07
C MET A 37 -26.43 24.19 4.35
N VAL A 38 -25.82 23.76 5.45
CA VAL A 38 -25.91 24.43 6.76
C VAL A 38 -24.56 25.02 7.11
N ASP A 39 -24.40 26.32 6.87
CA ASP A 39 -23.24 27.08 7.31
C ASP A 39 -23.32 27.35 8.82
N ASP A 40 -22.42 26.72 9.56
CA ASP A 40 -22.32 26.76 11.03
C ASP A 40 -21.44 27.93 11.50
N GLY A 41 -21.57 29.09 10.84
CA GLY A 41 -20.84 30.31 11.18
C GLY A 41 -19.39 30.27 10.74
N SER A 42 -19.13 29.88 9.48
CA SER A 42 -17.77 29.77 8.94
C SER A 42 -17.01 31.12 8.97
N PRO A 43 -15.74 31.14 9.39
CA PRO A 43 -14.92 32.36 9.42
C PRO A 43 -14.26 32.68 8.06
N ASP A 44 -14.36 31.79 7.08
CA ASP A 44 -13.70 31.83 5.76
C ASP A 44 -14.71 32.10 4.61
N GLY A 45 -14.26 31.96 3.36
CA GLY A 45 -15.10 32.17 2.17
C GLY A 45 -16.21 31.13 1.93
N SER A 46 -16.35 30.11 2.79
CA SER A 46 -17.29 28.99 2.57
C SER A 46 -18.74 29.42 2.37
N ALA A 47 -19.21 30.42 3.13
CA ALA A 47 -20.58 30.89 3.06
C ALA A 47 -20.94 31.56 1.72
N ALA A 48 -19.96 32.18 1.07
CA ALA A 48 -20.12 32.82 -0.24
C ALA A 48 -20.17 31.76 -1.36
N ILE A 49 -19.31 30.74 -1.27
CA ILE A 49 -19.34 29.60 -2.20
C ILE A 49 -20.70 28.90 -2.14
N ALA A 50 -21.21 28.58 -0.96
CA ALA A 50 -22.52 27.93 -0.82
C ALA A 50 -23.67 28.78 -1.39
N GLU A 51 -23.60 30.11 -1.25
CA GLU A 51 -24.59 31.04 -1.80
C GLU A 51 -24.58 31.05 -3.34
N GLU A 52 -23.41 30.98 -3.96
CA GLU A 52 -23.27 30.83 -5.42
C GLU A 52 -23.99 29.58 -5.94
N TYR A 53 -23.78 28.43 -5.27
CA TYR A 53 -24.41 27.17 -5.67
C TYR A 53 -25.93 27.20 -5.50
N ALA A 54 -26.43 27.79 -4.40
CA ALA A 54 -27.87 27.97 -4.20
C ALA A 54 -28.50 28.90 -5.27
N SER A 55 -27.74 29.87 -5.79
CA SER A 55 -28.22 30.76 -6.85
C SER A 55 -28.28 30.11 -8.24
N ARG A 56 -27.39 29.14 -8.51
CA ARG A 56 -27.24 28.52 -9.84
C ARG A 56 -28.05 27.25 -10.04
N ASP A 57 -28.32 26.51 -8.95
CA ASP A 57 -29.02 25.23 -8.99
C ASP A 57 -30.13 25.19 -7.93
N PRO A 58 -31.42 25.14 -8.35
CA PRO A 58 -32.55 25.21 -7.42
C PRO A 58 -32.65 24.01 -6.47
N ARG A 59 -31.85 22.97 -6.67
CA ARG A 59 -31.74 21.85 -5.72
C ARG A 59 -30.97 22.25 -4.45
N PHE A 60 -30.17 23.31 -4.49
CA PHE A 60 -29.28 23.71 -3.39
C PHE A 60 -29.92 24.83 -2.55
N LYS A 61 -29.91 24.66 -1.23
CA LYS A 61 -30.51 25.58 -0.27
C LYS A 61 -29.53 25.87 0.86
N LEU A 62 -29.20 27.14 1.06
CA LEU A 62 -28.33 27.59 2.14
C LEU A 62 -29.12 27.99 3.39
N ILE A 63 -28.69 27.47 4.55
CA ILE A 63 -29.12 27.87 5.89
C ILE A 63 -27.89 28.38 6.65
N ARG A 64 -27.99 29.55 7.28
CA ARG A 64 -26.91 30.12 8.10
C ARG A 64 -27.31 30.09 9.58
N LYS A 65 -26.37 29.76 10.46
CA LYS A 65 -26.54 29.80 11.92
C LYS A 65 -25.23 30.19 12.62
N GLU A 66 -25.30 30.51 13.91
CA GLU A 66 -24.11 30.64 14.76
C GLU A 66 -23.48 29.27 15.03
N ASN A 67 -22.15 29.21 15.18
CA ASN A 67 -21.42 27.95 15.38
C ASN A 67 -21.93 27.17 16.62
N GLY A 68 -22.39 25.94 16.40
CA GLY A 68 -22.81 25.00 17.44
C GLY A 68 -22.14 23.64 17.36
N GLY A 69 -21.23 23.44 16.40
CA GLY A 69 -20.56 22.19 16.10
C GLY A 69 -21.35 21.29 15.13
N LEU A 70 -20.64 20.28 14.61
CA LEU A 70 -21.10 19.39 13.53
C LEU A 70 -22.47 18.73 13.80
N GLY A 71 -22.69 18.23 15.03
CA GLY A 71 -23.97 17.63 15.42
C GLY A 71 -25.14 18.62 15.35
N ALA A 72 -24.94 19.87 15.82
CA ALA A 72 -25.97 20.90 15.80
C ALA A 72 -26.30 21.35 14.36
N ALA A 73 -25.29 21.43 13.48
CA ALA A 73 -25.48 21.74 12.07
C ALA A 73 -26.30 20.65 11.35
N ARG A 74 -25.99 19.36 11.59
CA ARG A 74 -26.78 18.23 11.06
C ARG A 74 -28.22 18.23 11.57
N ASN A 75 -28.43 18.49 12.86
CA ASN A 75 -29.78 18.64 13.45
C ASN A 75 -30.55 19.80 12.82
N THR A 76 -29.88 20.94 12.57
CA THR A 76 -30.49 22.09 11.90
C THR A 76 -30.92 21.74 10.48
N GLY A 77 -30.09 21.01 9.72
CA GLY A 77 -30.43 20.54 8.38
C GLY A 77 -31.67 19.65 8.37
N MET A 78 -31.79 18.74 9.34
CA MET A 78 -32.96 17.88 9.51
C MET A 78 -34.27 18.64 9.80
N ALA A 79 -34.20 19.81 10.44
CA ALA A 79 -35.38 20.66 10.64
C ALA A 79 -35.86 21.35 9.35
N HIS A 80 -35.05 21.35 8.28
CA HIS A 80 -35.29 22.09 7.05
C HIS A 80 -35.51 21.21 5.81
N LEU A 81 -35.71 19.90 6.00
CA LEU A 81 -35.99 18.95 4.92
C LEU A 81 -37.32 19.28 4.24
N ALA A 82 -37.36 19.08 2.92
CA ALA A 82 -38.59 19.17 2.15
C ALA A 82 -39.64 18.19 2.69
N PRO A 83 -40.92 18.61 2.80
CA PRO A 83 -41.99 17.75 3.30
C PRO A 83 -42.16 16.44 2.53
N GLU A 84 -41.86 16.45 1.23
CA GLU A 84 -42.02 15.32 0.32
C GLU A 84 -40.86 14.32 0.37
N SER A 85 -39.77 14.63 1.08
CA SER A 85 -38.60 13.76 1.13
C SER A 85 -38.88 12.49 1.92
N GLU A 86 -38.78 11.36 1.22
CA GLU A 86 -38.92 10.00 1.74
C GLU A 86 -37.64 9.52 2.43
N PHE A 87 -36.50 10.07 2.02
CA PHE A 87 -35.16 9.68 2.47
C PHE A 87 -34.33 10.88 2.90
N LEU A 88 -33.34 10.63 3.76
CA LEU A 88 -32.33 11.63 4.15
C LEU A 88 -30.93 11.03 4.20
N THR A 89 -29.92 11.86 3.98
CA THR A 89 -28.50 11.51 4.05
C THR A 89 -27.65 12.71 4.51
N PHE A 90 -26.40 12.45 4.88
CA PHE A 90 -25.45 13.45 5.39
C PHE A 90 -24.17 13.37 4.56
N VAL A 91 -23.54 14.51 4.28
CA VAL A 91 -22.26 14.58 3.55
C VAL A 91 -21.37 15.59 4.24
N ASP A 92 -20.15 15.20 4.58
CA ASP A 92 -19.17 16.14 5.14
C ASP A 92 -18.60 17.03 4.01
N SER A 93 -18.46 18.33 4.26
CA SER A 93 -18.23 19.36 3.25
C SER A 93 -16.85 19.33 2.57
N ASP A 94 -15.94 18.47 3.03
CA ASP A 94 -14.61 18.24 2.45
C ASP A 94 -14.52 16.94 1.62
N ASP A 95 -15.60 16.15 1.57
CA ASP A 95 -15.64 14.85 0.92
C ASP A 95 -16.29 14.88 -0.48
N LEU A 96 -16.17 13.79 -1.24
CA LEU A 96 -16.77 13.65 -2.59
C LEU A 96 -17.74 12.48 -2.69
N ILE A 97 -18.80 12.65 -3.46
CA ILE A 97 -19.83 11.63 -3.71
C ILE A 97 -19.76 11.12 -5.16
N PRO A 98 -19.59 9.81 -5.40
CA PRO A 98 -19.62 9.21 -6.74
C PRO A 98 -20.97 9.45 -7.45
N PRO A 99 -21.01 9.68 -8.78
CA PRO A 99 -22.23 10.11 -9.49
C PRO A 99 -23.45 9.19 -9.35
N ASP A 100 -23.21 7.89 -9.18
CA ASP A 100 -24.27 6.86 -9.09
C ASP A 100 -24.65 6.48 -7.66
N ALA A 101 -24.03 7.08 -6.64
CA ALA A 101 -24.18 6.67 -5.24
C ALA A 101 -25.66 6.67 -4.79
N TYR A 102 -26.36 7.79 -4.97
CA TYR A 102 -27.75 7.88 -4.51
C TYR A 102 -28.72 7.08 -5.38
N ARG A 103 -28.45 6.93 -6.68
CA ARG A 103 -29.24 6.05 -7.56
C ARG A 103 -29.20 4.61 -7.08
N LEU A 104 -27.99 4.11 -6.73
CA LEU A 104 -27.80 2.76 -6.22
C LEU A 104 -28.45 2.56 -4.84
N MET A 105 -28.25 3.51 -3.93
CA MET A 105 -28.74 3.39 -2.55
C MET A 105 -30.25 3.55 -2.43
N VAL A 106 -30.85 4.55 -3.10
CA VAL A 106 -32.31 4.73 -3.10
C VAL A 106 -32.98 3.60 -3.87
N GLY A 107 -32.42 3.19 -5.02
CA GLY A 107 -32.94 2.06 -5.79
C GLY A 107 -32.96 0.75 -5.00
N SER A 108 -31.91 0.47 -4.21
CA SER A 108 -31.89 -0.72 -3.37
C SER A 108 -32.97 -0.68 -2.29
N LEU A 109 -33.20 0.49 -1.68
CA LEU A 109 -34.22 0.69 -0.66
C LEU A 109 -35.62 0.49 -1.23
N ASP A 110 -35.89 1.01 -2.42
CA ASP A 110 -37.16 0.83 -3.12
C ASP A 110 -37.42 -0.65 -3.42
N GLU A 111 -36.41 -1.41 -3.85
CA GLU A 111 -36.54 -2.86 -4.10
C GLU A 111 -36.73 -3.67 -2.80
N SER A 112 -35.92 -3.37 -1.78
CA SER A 112 -35.79 -4.23 -0.60
C SER A 112 -36.81 -3.92 0.49
N GLY A 113 -37.28 -2.68 0.57
CA GLY A 113 -38.05 -2.16 1.70
C GLY A 113 -37.23 -2.00 2.98
N SER A 114 -35.89 -2.07 2.94
CA SER A 114 -35.02 -1.89 4.11
C SER A 114 -35.15 -0.49 4.72
N ASP A 115 -34.76 -0.34 5.99
CA ASP A 115 -34.87 0.92 6.74
C ASP A 115 -33.82 1.94 6.30
N PHE A 116 -32.63 1.47 5.95
CA PHE A 116 -31.55 2.29 5.38
C PHE A 116 -30.54 1.45 4.61
N ALA A 117 -29.79 2.13 3.75
CA ALA A 117 -28.70 1.56 2.96
C ALA A 117 -27.37 2.14 3.46
N THR A 118 -26.32 1.32 3.47
CA THR A 118 -24.94 1.73 3.72
C THR A 118 -24.06 1.43 2.50
N GLY A 119 -23.26 2.41 2.09
CA GLY A 119 -22.38 2.35 0.92
C GLY A 119 -20.91 2.20 1.29
N ASN A 120 -20.12 1.66 0.36
CA ASN A 120 -18.69 1.48 0.56
C ASN A 120 -17.91 2.80 0.49
N VAL A 121 -16.80 2.89 1.23
CA VAL A 121 -16.05 4.14 1.45
C VAL A 121 -14.56 3.99 1.11
N TYR A 122 -14.03 4.98 0.39
CA TYR A 122 -12.62 5.07 0.01
C TYR A 122 -12.01 6.31 0.66
N HIS A 123 -10.76 6.23 1.09
CA HIS A 123 -9.96 7.42 1.37
C HIS A 123 -9.55 8.11 0.08
N LEU A 124 -9.40 9.42 0.14
CA LEU A 124 -8.87 10.28 -0.93
C LEU A 124 -7.77 11.18 -0.34
N ARG A 125 -6.58 11.19 -0.94
CA ARG A 125 -5.47 12.07 -0.56
C ARG A 125 -4.72 12.50 -1.82
N GLY A 126 -4.74 13.80 -2.12
CA GLY A 126 -4.23 14.33 -3.38
C GLY A 126 -4.81 13.54 -4.55
N GLU A 127 -3.93 12.84 -5.29
CA GLU A 127 -4.30 12.06 -6.46
C GLU A 127 -4.67 10.59 -6.19
N LYS A 128 -4.55 10.13 -4.95
CA LYS A 128 -4.71 8.72 -4.60
C LYS A 128 -6.03 8.45 -3.91
N SER A 129 -6.70 7.36 -4.29
CA SER A 129 -7.79 6.79 -3.51
C SER A 129 -7.53 5.33 -3.12
N TRP A 130 -8.02 4.90 -1.96
CA TRP A 130 -7.91 3.52 -1.51
C TRP A 130 -9.00 3.12 -0.52
N GLN A 131 -9.35 1.85 -0.50
CA GLN A 131 -10.35 1.31 0.44
C GLN A 131 -10.01 1.63 1.90
N VAL A 132 -10.96 2.21 2.64
CA VAL A 132 -10.82 2.45 4.08
C VAL A 132 -10.66 1.10 4.81
N PRO A 133 -9.57 0.88 5.58
CA PRO A 133 -9.29 -0.42 6.20
C PRO A 133 -10.39 -0.91 7.15
N LEU A 134 -10.94 -0.02 7.98
CA LEU A 134 -12.03 -0.35 8.89
C LEU A 134 -13.34 -0.63 8.16
N MET A 135 -13.53 -0.17 6.93
CA MET A 135 -14.77 -0.34 6.15
C MET A 135 -14.64 -1.40 5.04
N ARG A 136 -13.52 -2.13 4.98
CA ARG A 136 -13.27 -3.18 3.98
C ARG A 136 -14.37 -4.26 3.92
N MET A 137 -15.17 -4.42 4.97
CA MET A 137 -16.33 -5.33 4.94
C MET A 137 -17.42 -4.91 3.95
N LEU A 138 -17.49 -3.64 3.58
CA LEU A 138 -18.46 -3.12 2.63
C LEU A 138 -18.02 -3.42 1.18
N ALA A 139 -16.72 -3.62 0.91
CA ALA A 139 -16.16 -3.90 -0.42
C ALA A 139 -16.49 -5.29 -1.03
N GLY A 140 -17.43 -6.03 -0.44
CA GLY A 140 -17.76 -7.41 -0.83
C GLY A 140 -18.82 -7.48 -1.93
N GLU A 141 -19.73 -8.44 -1.82
CA GLU A 141 -20.98 -8.45 -2.60
C GLU A 141 -22.04 -7.62 -1.89
N ALA A 142 -22.89 -6.96 -2.67
CA ALA A 142 -24.04 -6.25 -2.14
C ALA A 142 -24.96 -7.20 -1.35
N ARG A 143 -25.60 -6.69 -0.31
CA ARG A 143 -26.49 -7.47 0.56
C ARG A 143 -27.78 -6.72 0.80
N LEU A 144 -28.85 -7.19 0.18
CA LEU A 144 -30.19 -6.67 0.45
C LEU A 144 -30.79 -7.35 1.69
N ARG A 145 -31.62 -6.61 2.44
CA ARG A 145 -32.38 -7.11 3.60
C ARG A 145 -31.53 -7.82 4.66
N THR A 146 -30.29 -7.38 4.88
CA THR A 146 -29.43 -7.94 5.92
C THR A 146 -29.72 -7.28 7.28
N HIS A 147 -28.96 -7.63 8.31
CA HIS A 147 -29.07 -7.03 9.65
C HIS A 147 -27.76 -7.21 10.42
N ILE A 148 -27.46 -6.36 11.40
CA ILE A 148 -26.21 -6.45 12.18
C ILE A 148 -26.05 -7.82 12.88
N SER A 149 -27.14 -8.46 13.31
CA SER A 149 -27.09 -9.81 13.90
C SER A 149 -26.78 -10.93 12.90
N ARG A 150 -27.06 -10.73 11.60
CA ARG A 150 -26.74 -11.66 10.50
C ARG A 150 -25.39 -11.33 9.87
N TYR A 151 -24.99 -10.06 9.90
CA TYR A 151 -23.75 -9.55 9.36
C TYR A 151 -23.04 -8.66 10.39
N ALA A 152 -22.50 -9.30 11.43
CA ALA A 152 -21.86 -8.63 12.57
C ALA A 152 -20.70 -7.68 12.20
N LYS A 153 -20.21 -7.71 10.96
CA LYS A 153 -19.18 -6.76 10.50
C LYS A 153 -19.70 -5.32 10.41
N LEU A 154 -21.01 -5.10 10.32
CA LEU A 154 -21.64 -3.77 10.30
C LEU A 154 -21.34 -2.93 11.56
N VAL A 155 -20.98 -3.56 12.69
CA VAL A 155 -20.58 -2.84 13.91
C VAL A 155 -19.36 -1.91 13.73
N ALA A 156 -18.58 -2.12 12.66
CA ALA A 156 -17.42 -1.29 12.33
C ALA A 156 -17.78 -0.04 11.52
N ASP A 157 -18.97 -0.02 10.92
CA ASP A 157 -19.47 1.10 10.12
C ASP A 157 -20.23 2.08 11.01
N ARG A 158 -19.52 3.12 11.46
CA ARG A 158 -19.96 4.03 12.54
C ARG A 158 -20.12 5.49 12.14
N ILE A 159 -19.99 5.77 10.85
CA ILE A 159 -20.13 7.12 10.29
C ILE A 159 -21.55 7.30 9.78
N ALA A 160 -22.09 8.52 9.78
CA ALA A 160 -23.42 8.77 9.22
C ALA A 160 -23.38 9.01 7.71
N CYS A 161 -22.26 9.50 7.18
CA CYS A 161 -22.19 10.09 5.85
C CYS A 161 -22.27 9.11 4.67
N ASN A 162 -21.98 7.82 4.89
CA ASN A 162 -22.10 6.80 3.84
C ASN A 162 -23.48 6.12 3.80
N LYS A 163 -24.53 6.73 4.38
CA LYS A 163 -25.85 6.11 4.57
C LYS A 163 -26.98 6.94 3.99
N VAL A 164 -28.00 6.26 3.47
CA VAL A 164 -29.30 6.84 3.10
C VAL A 164 -30.36 6.18 3.95
N PHE A 165 -31.08 6.96 4.75
CA PHE A 165 -32.10 6.50 5.68
C PHE A 165 -33.50 6.78 5.15
N ARG A 166 -34.45 5.86 5.39
CA ARG A 166 -35.87 6.20 5.30
C ARG A 166 -36.21 7.19 6.40
N ARG A 167 -36.85 8.29 6.02
CA ARG A 167 -37.27 9.34 6.95
C ARG A 167 -38.22 8.80 8.02
N THR A 168 -39.18 7.96 7.63
CA THR A 168 -40.13 7.34 8.57
C THR A 168 -39.45 6.48 9.63
N PHE A 169 -38.39 5.75 9.27
CA PHE A 169 -37.57 4.99 10.22
C PHE A 169 -36.80 5.94 11.16
N TRP A 170 -36.23 7.02 10.61
CA TRP A 170 -35.51 8.01 11.39
C TRP A 170 -36.38 8.68 12.45
N GLU A 171 -37.55 9.18 12.04
CA GLU A 171 -38.52 9.86 12.90
C GLU A 171 -39.12 8.92 13.95
N LYS A 172 -39.51 7.69 13.55
CA LYS A 172 -40.06 6.67 14.46
C LYS A 172 -39.14 6.39 15.66
N ASN A 173 -37.82 6.42 15.44
CA ASN A 173 -36.83 6.13 16.47
C ASN A 173 -36.26 7.38 17.14
N GLY A 174 -36.71 8.58 16.76
CA GLY A 174 -36.29 9.84 17.36
C GLY A 174 -34.79 10.09 17.29
N PHE A 175 -34.15 9.76 16.16
CA PHE A 175 -32.72 9.97 16.02
C PHE A 175 -32.36 11.46 15.93
N ALA A 176 -31.36 11.86 16.72
CA ALA A 176 -30.77 13.18 16.71
C ALA A 176 -29.28 13.06 17.08
N PHE A 177 -28.44 13.93 16.49
CA PHE A 177 -27.01 13.92 16.81
C PHE A 177 -26.77 14.61 18.15
N PRO A 178 -25.97 13.99 19.05
CA PRO A 178 -25.53 14.65 20.27
C PRO A 178 -24.74 15.93 19.97
N GLU A 179 -25.04 17.01 20.70
CA GLU A 179 -24.38 18.31 20.55
C GLU A 179 -23.25 18.48 21.59
N GLY A 180 -22.24 19.29 21.27
CA GLY A 180 -21.17 19.67 22.20
C GLY A 180 -20.13 18.59 22.53
N ARG A 181 -19.98 17.53 21.71
CA ARG A 181 -18.95 16.49 21.91
C ARG A 181 -18.45 15.89 20.60
N LEU A 182 -17.29 15.22 20.66
CA LEU A 182 -16.69 14.53 19.52
C LEU A 182 -17.30 13.12 19.30
N TYR A 183 -17.22 12.62 18.06
CA TYR A 183 -17.69 11.27 17.67
C TYR A 183 -19.22 11.06 17.81
N GLU A 184 -19.99 12.08 17.47
CA GLU A 184 -21.45 12.16 17.55
C GLU A 184 -22.18 11.18 16.63
N ASP A 185 -21.53 10.69 15.57
CA ASP A 185 -22.09 9.68 14.65
C ASP A 185 -22.37 8.33 15.32
N THR A 186 -21.47 7.90 16.21
CA THR A 186 -21.48 6.52 16.73
C THR A 186 -22.76 6.22 17.53
N PRO A 187 -23.21 7.11 18.45
CA PRO A 187 -24.49 6.97 19.15
C PRO A 187 -25.70 6.79 18.23
N VAL A 188 -25.74 7.49 17.11
CA VAL A 188 -26.89 7.45 16.17
C VAL A 188 -26.82 6.20 15.29
N THR A 189 -25.70 6.01 14.60
CA THR A 189 -25.52 4.95 13.58
C THR A 189 -25.55 3.55 14.17
N MET A 190 -24.97 3.35 15.36
CA MET A 190 -25.01 2.05 16.03
C MET A 190 -26.43 1.71 16.48
N ARG A 191 -27.18 2.66 17.04
CA ARG A 191 -28.59 2.46 17.38
C ARG A 191 -29.42 2.14 16.14
N ALA A 192 -29.22 2.89 15.05
CA ALA A 192 -29.89 2.63 13.78
C ALA A 192 -29.64 1.19 13.28
N HIS A 193 -28.39 0.70 13.32
CA HIS A 193 -28.07 -0.68 12.94
C HIS A 193 -28.77 -1.75 13.79
N TYR A 194 -28.96 -1.50 15.09
CA TYR A 194 -29.61 -2.45 16.01
C TYR A 194 -31.14 -2.37 16.02
N LEU A 195 -31.71 -1.21 15.68
CA LEU A 195 -33.16 -0.96 15.66
C LEU A 195 -33.80 -1.22 14.29
N ALA A 196 -33.03 -1.21 13.20
CA ALA A 196 -33.53 -1.54 11.87
C ALA A 196 -34.03 -2.99 11.81
N GLU A 197 -35.15 -3.22 11.14
CA GLU A 197 -35.61 -4.55 10.78
C GLU A 197 -34.68 -5.17 9.72
N SER A 198 -34.27 -4.34 8.75
CA SER A 198 -33.25 -4.72 7.79
C SER A 198 -32.50 -3.55 7.16
N VAL A 199 -31.28 -3.85 6.71
CA VAL A 199 -30.32 -2.90 6.15
C VAL A 199 -29.82 -3.43 4.80
N ASP A 200 -29.66 -2.53 3.84
CA ASP A 200 -28.99 -2.83 2.58
C ASP A 200 -27.51 -2.43 2.62
N VAL A 201 -26.64 -3.26 2.04
CA VAL A 201 -25.20 -2.97 1.90
C VAL A 201 -24.87 -2.88 0.42
N ILE A 202 -24.40 -1.71 -0.01
CA ILE A 202 -23.92 -1.45 -1.36
C ILE A 202 -22.40 -1.49 -1.36
N SER A 203 -21.82 -2.31 -2.24
CA SER A 203 -20.38 -2.54 -2.25
C SER A 203 -19.60 -1.67 -3.23
N GLU A 204 -20.30 -1.06 -4.19
CA GLU A 204 -19.70 -0.01 -5.01
C GLU A 204 -19.30 1.17 -4.12
N PRO A 205 -18.18 1.86 -4.41
CA PRO A 205 -17.85 3.11 -3.74
C PRO A 205 -19.04 4.06 -3.84
N CYS A 206 -19.53 4.53 -2.70
CA CYS A 206 -20.60 5.52 -2.60
C CYS A 206 -20.13 6.79 -1.87
N TYR A 207 -18.88 6.82 -1.41
CA TYR A 207 -18.33 7.93 -0.63
C TYR A 207 -16.80 7.96 -0.69
N TYR A 208 -16.22 9.13 -0.96
CA TYR A 208 -14.77 9.37 -0.90
C TYR A 208 -14.44 10.30 0.27
N TRP A 209 -13.84 9.73 1.32
CA TRP A 209 -13.40 10.41 2.52
C TRP A 209 -12.01 11.04 2.33
N ARG A 210 -11.96 12.37 2.26
CA ARG A 210 -10.74 13.16 2.10
C ARG A 210 -9.88 13.18 3.37
N LEU A 211 -8.58 13.00 3.18
CA LEU A 211 -7.56 13.26 4.20
C LEU A 211 -6.90 14.61 3.87
N ARG A 212 -7.11 15.63 4.73
CA ARG A 212 -6.61 16.99 4.55
C ARG A 212 -5.08 17.04 4.61
N GLU A 213 -4.47 17.90 3.78
CA GLU A 213 -3.01 18.04 3.63
C GLU A 213 -2.57 19.48 3.93
N GLY A 214 -1.55 19.63 4.79
CA GLY A 214 -0.88 20.91 5.03
C GLY A 214 -1.61 21.89 5.93
N GLU A 215 -2.57 21.46 6.76
CA GLU A 215 -3.29 22.33 7.69
C GLU A 215 -2.62 22.40 9.07
N SER A 216 -2.72 23.58 9.71
CA SER A 216 -2.25 23.87 11.07
C SER A 216 -2.95 23.05 12.16
N ALA A 217 -4.04 22.36 11.83
CA ALA A 217 -4.89 21.63 12.76
C ALA A 217 -5.25 20.23 12.20
N PRO A 218 -4.65 19.13 12.70
CA PRO A 218 -5.04 17.78 12.29
C PRO A 218 -6.51 17.50 12.67
N SER A 219 -7.19 16.68 11.87
CA SER A 219 -8.58 16.28 12.12
C SER A 219 -8.74 15.59 13.48
N ILE A 220 -9.96 15.59 14.01
CA ILE A 220 -10.29 14.96 15.30
C ILE A 220 -9.81 13.49 15.39
N THR A 221 -9.78 12.77 14.26
CA THR A 221 -9.33 11.37 14.21
C THR A 221 -7.80 11.19 14.23
N GLN A 222 -7.05 12.28 14.02
CA GLN A 222 -5.59 12.33 14.02
C GLN A 222 -5.02 12.72 15.41
N ARG A 223 -5.80 13.38 16.29
CA ARG A 223 -5.41 13.77 17.66
C ARG A 223 -5.64 12.66 18.70
N ARG A 224 -4.89 11.56 18.60
CA ARG A 224 -5.15 10.34 19.41
C ARG A 224 -4.63 10.38 20.84
N THR A 225 -3.79 11.35 21.19
CA THR A 225 -3.25 11.59 22.53
C THR A 225 -4.03 12.67 23.30
N ASP A 226 -5.14 13.15 22.76
CA ASP A 226 -5.99 14.14 23.43
C ASP A 226 -6.82 13.48 24.56
N PRO A 227 -6.70 13.93 25.82
CA PRO A 227 -7.53 13.47 26.93
C PRO A 227 -9.04 13.62 26.69
N ALA A 228 -9.49 14.65 25.97
CA ALA A 228 -10.90 14.82 25.64
C ALA A 228 -11.38 13.73 24.66
N GLY A 229 -10.55 13.39 23.66
CA GLY A 229 -10.87 12.37 22.66
C GLY A 229 -11.12 10.99 23.25
N VAL A 230 -10.30 10.54 24.22
CA VAL A 230 -10.53 9.24 24.90
C VAL A 230 -11.78 9.26 25.77
N ARG A 231 -12.03 10.38 26.48
CA ARG A 231 -13.18 10.55 27.38
C ARG A 231 -14.49 10.48 26.61
N ASP A 232 -14.60 11.24 25.52
CA ASP A 232 -15.79 11.28 24.67
C ASP A 232 -16.01 9.95 23.95
N ARG A 233 -14.92 9.32 23.47
CA ARG A 233 -15.02 7.99 22.87
C ARG A 233 -15.57 6.96 23.85
N VAL A 234 -15.06 6.92 25.07
CA VAL A 234 -15.52 5.98 26.10
C VAL A 234 -16.99 6.24 26.42
N THR A 235 -17.39 7.50 26.56
CA THR A 235 -18.80 7.87 26.81
C THR A 235 -19.70 7.33 25.70
N SER A 236 -19.37 7.56 24.43
CA SER A 236 -20.16 7.09 23.29
C SER A 236 -20.29 5.56 23.23
N VAL A 237 -19.22 4.80 23.52
CA VAL A 237 -19.33 3.32 23.52
C VAL A 237 -20.08 2.78 24.74
N MET A 238 -19.97 3.44 25.90
CA MET A 238 -20.75 3.08 27.08
C MET A 238 -22.25 3.29 26.86
N GLU A 239 -22.65 4.38 26.19
CA GLU A 239 -24.06 4.64 25.87
C GLU A 239 -24.67 3.54 24.99
N ILE A 240 -23.92 3.03 24.01
CA ILE A 240 -24.39 1.92 23.17
C ILE A 240 -24.42 0.61 23.97
N SER A 241 -23.42 0.35 24.81
CA SER A 241 -23.42 -0.85 25.66
C SER A 241 -24.61 -0.85 26.63
N ALA A 242 -24.91 0.30 27.25
CA ALA A 242 -26.07 0.50 28.12
C ALA A 242 -27.39 0.32 27.35
N PHE A 243 -27.53 0.96 26.19
CA PHE A 243 -28.69 0.78 25.31
C PHE A 243 -28.94 -0.71 24.99
N LEU A 244 -27.90 -1.47 24.65
CA LEU A 244 -28.04 -2.91 24.38
C LEU A 244 -28.38 -3.73 25.63
N ALA A 245 -27.99 -3.27 26.82
CA ALA A 245 -28.32 -3.92 28.09
C ALA A 245 -29.79 -3.75 28.47
N GLU A 246 -30.39 -2.61 28.11
CA GLU A 246 -31.80 -2.29 28.37
C GLU A 246 -32.76 -3.09 27.48
N GLN A 247 -32.28 -3.63 26.35
CA GLN A 247 -33.12 -4.40 25.44
C GLN A 247 -33.41 -5.81 25.99
N PRO A 248 -34.68 -6.27 25.97
CA PRO A 248 -35.04 -7.57 26.50
C PRO A 248 -34.62 -8.73 25.56
N GLY A 249 -34.31 -9.88 26.17
CA GLY A 249 -34.14 -11.16 25.48
C GLY A 249 -32.70 -11.58 25.21
N GLU A 250 -32.51 -12.89 25.01
CA GLU A 250 -31.18 -13.51 24.85
C GLU A 250 -30.40 -13.00 23.63
N THR A 251 -31.11 -12.56 22.58
CA THR A 251 -30.47 -12.02 21.37
C THR A 251 -29.70 -10.74 21.68
N PHE A 252 -30.31 -9.79 22.40
CA PHE A 252 -29.65 -8.53 22.75
C PHE A 252 -28.55 -8.72 23.80
N ALA A 253 -28.72 -9.64 24.76
CA ALA A 253 -27.64 -10.02 25.67
C ALA A 253 -26.41 -10.55 24.92
N ARG A 254 -26.61 -11.37 23.88
CA ARG A 254 -25.52 -11.83 22.99
C ARG A 254 -24.91 -10.68 22.21
N LEU A 255 -25.72 -9.80 21.61
CA LEU A 255 -25.25 -8.66 20.83
C LEU A 255 -24.46 -7.66 21.68
N LYS A 256 -24.89 -7.39 22.92
CA LYS A 256 -24.14 -6.60 23.90
C LYS A 256 -22.76 -7.18 24.14
N ARG A 257 -22.68 -8.47 24.45
CA ARG A 257 -21.39 -9.14 24.69
C ARG A 257 -20.46 -9.08 23.47
N GLU A 258 -21.02 -9.26 22.27
CA GLU A 258 -20.28 -9.11 21.01
C GLU A 258 -19.79 -7.67 20.80
N TYR A 259 -20.62 -6.67 21.12
CA TYR A 259 -20.28 -5.26 21.07
C TYR A 259 -19.16 -4.91 22.07
N ASP A 260 -19.30 -5.27 23.35
CA ASP A 260 -18.31 -5.02 24.40
C ASP A 260 -16.95 -5.64 24.04
N THR A 261 -16.97 -6.85 23.48
CA THR A 261 -15.75 -7.51 22.99
C THR A 261 -15.07 -6.71 21.87
N ARG A 262 -15.85 -6.14 20.95
CA ARG A 262 -15.34 -5.29 19.86
C ARG A 262 -14.76 -3.99 20.37
N VAL A 263 -15.39 -3.35 21.36
CA VAL A 263 -14.90 -2.10 21.96
C VAL A 263 -13.48 -2.29 22.52
N LEU A 264 -13.21 -3.40 23.22
CA LEU A 264 -11.87 -3.71 23.74
C LEU A 264 -10.85 -4.13 22.66
N ARG A 265 -11.32 -4.70 21.55
CA ARG A 265 -10.45 -5.20 20.47
C ARG A 265 -10.09 -4.16 19.42
N ASP A 266 -11.01 -3.24 19.17
CA ASP A 266 -10.99 -2.36 18.00
C ASP A 266 -11.02 -0.88 18.44
N ASP A 267 -11.97 -0.42 19.27
CA ASP A 267 -12.12 0.99 19.66
C ASP A 267 -11.08 1.50 20.65
N LEU A 268 -11.19 1.06 21.90
CA LEU A 268 -10.33 1.56 22.96
C LEU A 268 -8.89 1.07 22.77
N ARG A 269 -8.71 0.07 21.90
CA ARG A 269 -7.38 -0.35 21.44
C ARG A 269 -6.64 0.77 20.68
N LEU A 270 -7.34 1.65 19.95
CA LEU A 270 -6.70 2.78 19.27
C LEU A 270 -5.99 3.71 20.26
N PHE A 271 -6.65 3.99 21.40
CA PHE A 271 -6.13 4.80 22.49
C PHE A 271 -5.10 4.04 23.34
N LEU A 272 -5.33 2.75 23.59
CA LEU A 272 -4.38 1.86 24.28
C LEU A 272 -3.02 1.84 23.57
N ASN A 273 -3.01 1.77 22.24
CA ASN A 273 -1.78 1.67 21.46
C ASN A 273 -0.90 2.92 21.55
N VAL A 274 -1.44 4.09 21.89
CA VAL A 274 -0.71 5.37 22.01
C VAL A 274 -0.42 5.77 23.46
N VAL A 275 -0.76 4.93 24.44
CA VAL A 275 -0.40 5.14 25.87
C VAL A 275 1.10 5.44 26.09
N PRO A 276 2.05 4.76 25.41
CA PRO A 276 3.46 5.10 25.55
C PRO A 276 3.82 6.52 25.09
N ASP A 277 3.04 7.10 24.16
CA ASP A 277 3.32 8.41 23.54
C ASP A 277 2.61 9.57 24.25
N GLY A 278 1.52 9.29 24.97
CA GLY A 278 0.79 10.31 25.73
C GLY A 278 1.55 10.76 26.98
N ASP A 279 1.27 11.98 27.41
CA ASP A 279 1.79 12.57 28.64
C ASP A 279 1.06 12.05 29.90
N GLU A 280 1.39 12.60 31.07
CA GLU A 280 0.80 12.19 32.34
C GLU A 280 -0.71 12.45 32.41
N GLU A 281 -1.17 13.57 31.83
CA GLU A 281 -2.59 13.93 31.78
C GLU A 281 -3.38 12.92 30.94
N TYR A 282 -2.90 12.61 29.74
CA TYR A 282 -3.49 11.60 28.87
C TYR A 282 -3.50 10.22 29.53
N ARG A 283 -2.39 9.78 30.10
CA ARG A 283 -2.28 8.45 30.74
C ARG A 283 -3.27 8.32 31.90
N THR A 284 -3.42 9.38 32.69
CA THR A 284 -4.37 9.43 33.81
C THR A 284 -5.82 9.36 33.31
N GLU A 285 -6.18 10.16 32.30
CA GLU A 285 -7.52 10.16 31.73
C GLU A 285 -7.83 8.83 31.02
N PHE A 286 -6.86 8.25 30.29
CA PHE A 286 -6.99 6.94 29.68
C PHE A 286 -7.30 5.86 30.73
N LEU A 287 -6.52 5.77 31.81
CA LEU A 287 -6.75 4.78 32.87
C LEU A 287 -8.12 4.95 33.53
N ARG A 288 -8.53 6.19 33.81
CA ARG A 288 -9.84 6.53 34.37
C ARG A 288 -10.98 6.09 33.46
N SER A 289 -10.96 6.55 32.21
CA SER A 289 -12.01 6.29 31.23
C SER A 289 -12.06 4.81 30.82
N ALA A 290 -10.93 4.16 30.60
CA ALA A 290 -10.87 2.73 30.31
C ALA A 290 -11.42 1.86 31.46
N ASN A 291 -11.05 2.15 32.72
CA ASN A 291 -11.57 1.40 33.87
C ASN A 291 -13.07 1.59 34.06
N ARG A 292 -13.59 2.81 33.81
CA ARG A 292 -15.03 3.07 33.82
C ARG A 292 -15.79 2.18 32.83
N PHE A 293 -15.24 1.94 31.63
CA PHE A 293 -15.82 0.98 30.70
C PHE A 293 -15.70 -0.46 31.22
N LEU A 294 -14.54 -0.86 31.74
CA LEU A 294 -14.32 -2.20 32.30
C LEU A 294 -15.27 -2.52 33.48
N ASP A 295 -15.65 -1.53 34.28
CA ASP A 295 -16.64 -1.67 35.36
C ASP A 295 -18.06 -1.97 34.84
N SER A 296 -18.37 -1.55 33.61
CA SER A 296 -19.71 -1.67 33.03
C SER A 296 -19.97 -2.98 32.28
N ILE A 297 -18.96 -3.85 32.14
CA ILE A 297 -19.02 -5.07 31.34
C ILE A 297 -18.73 -6.33 32.18
N ASP A 298 -19.18 -7.49 31.69
CA ASP A 298 -18.86 -8.78 32.34
C ASP A 298 -17.34 -9.05 32.28
N PRO A 299 -16.65 -9.31 33.40
CA PRO A 299 -15.22 -9.64 33.43
C PRO A 299 -14.83 -10.83 32.53
N LYS A 300 -15.79 -11.72 32.22
CA LYS A 300 -15.59 -12.82 31.26
C LYS A 300 -15.28 -12.32 29.85
N VAL A 301 -15.76 -11.14 29.46
CA VAL A 301 -15.42 -10.50 28.18
C VAL A 301 -13.91 -10.30 28.06
N VAL A 302 -13.27 -9.76 29.11
CA VAL A 302 -11.81 -9.59 29.16
C VAL A 302 -11.12 -10.94 29.12
N MET A 303 -11.59 -11.92 29.88
CA MET A 303 -11.00 -13.25 29.92
C MET A 303 -11.17 -14.05 28.62
N ASP A 304 -12.11 -13.71 27.75
CA ASP A 304 -12.27 -14.35 26.44
C ASP A 304 -11.39 -13.67 25.35
N LEU A 305 -10.72 -12.55 25.66
CA LEU A 305 -9.81 -11.90 24.73
C LEU A 305 -8.55 -12.75 24.43
N PRO A 306 -7.92 -12.54 23.26
CA PRO A 306 -6.59 -13.06 22.98
C PRO A 306 -5.60 -12.74 24.10
N ALA A 307 -4.69 -13.66 24.43
CA ALA A 307 -3.85 -13.58 25.63
C ALA A 307 -3.08 -12.24 25.77
N GLU A 308 -2.53 -11.72 24.67
CA GLU A 308 -1.85 -10.41 24.64
C GLU A 308 -2.78 -9.25 25.06
N LEU A 309 -3.94 -9.13 24.41
CA LEU A 309 -4.93 -8.10 24.74
C LEU A 309 -5.49 -8.28 26.16
N ARG A 310 -5.74 -9.53 26.56
CA ARG A 310 -6.22 -9.85 27.90
C ARG A 310 -5.24 -9.34 28.96
N VAL A 311 -3.94 -9.59 28.80
CA VAL A 311 -2.92 -9.10 29.74
C VAL A 311 -2.89 -7.58 29.77
N GLN A 312 -2.97 -6.90 28.61
CA GLN A 312 -3.03 -5.43 28.58
C GLN A 312 -4.20 -4.87 29.38
N TRP A 313 -5.42 -5.38 29.15
CA TRP A 313 -6.60 -4.91 29.87
C TRP A 313 -6.57 -5.28 31.36
N LEU A 314 -5.90 -6.37 31.75
CA LEU A 314 -5.66 -6.69 33.16
C LEU A 314 -4.64 -5.74 33.81
N LEU A 315 -3.61 -5.30 33.08
CA LEU A 315 -2.66 -4.29 33.56
C LEU A 315 -3.35 -2.93 33.72
N VAL A 316 -4.19 -2.53 32.76
CA VAL A 316 -5.06 -1.34 32.87
C VAL A 316 -5.95 -1.44 34.12
N ARG A 317 -6.57 -2.60 34.34
CA ARG A 317 -7.44 -2.85 35.50
C ARG A 317 -6.70 -2.79 36.84
N LYS A 318 -5.43 -3.19 36.86
CA LYS A 318 -4.56 -3.17 38.04
C LYS A 318 -3.81 -1.85 38.22
N HIS A 319 -4.00 -0.87 37.32
CA HIS A 319 -3.27 0.39 37.29
C HIS A 319 -1.73 0.20 37.18
N GLN A 320 -1.30 -0.87 36.50
CA GLN A 320 0.12 -1.23 36.29
C GLN A 320 0.63 -0.60 34.99
N LEU A 321 0.86 0.72 35.02
CA LEU A 321 1.14 1.52 33.84
C LEU A 321 2.56 1.29 33.28
N GLU A 322 3.56 1.13 34.15
CA GLU A 322 4.95 0.89 33.73
C GLU A 322 5.06 -0.42 32.94
N GLU A 323 4.45 -1.49 33.45
CA GLU A 323 4.43 -2.80 32.79
C GLU A 323 3.57 -2.78 31.52
N LEU A 324 2.47 -2.02 31.50
CA LEU A 324 1.68 -1.83 30.30
C LEU A 324 2.51 -1.15 29.20
N ILE A 325 3.25 -0.08 29.54
CA ILE A 325 4.14 0.62 28.62
C ILE A 325 5.26 -0.31 28.14
N ALA A 326 5.87 -1.09 29.04
CA ALA A 326 6.90 -2.07 28.67
C ALA A 326 6.38 -3.12 27.68
N LEU A 327 5.19 -3.68 27.95
CA LEU A 327 4.53 -4.66 27.08
C LEU A 327 4.19 -4.06 25.70
N LEU A 328 3.63 -2.84 25.66
CA LEU A 328 3.30 -2.14 24.41
C LEU A 328 4.58 -1.78 23.63
N ALA A 329 5.65 -1.39 24.31
CA ALA A 329 6.95 -1.15 23.69
C ALA A 329 7.52 -2.42 23.06
N GLY A 330 7.42 -3.57 23.73
CA GLY A 330 7.76 -4.90 23.20
C GLY A 330 6.97 -5.26 21.95
N GLN A 331 5.65 -5.05 21.96
CA GLN A 331 4.82 -5.30 20.78
C GLN A 331 5.16 -4.39 19.60
N ARG A 332 5.48 -3.12 19.86
CA ARG A 332 6.01 -2.20 18.84
C ARG A 332 7.37 -2.65 18.31
N ARG A 333 8.16 -3.43 19.06
CA ARG A 333 9.37 -4.13 18.59
C ARG A 333 9.07 -5.47 17.89
N LYS A 334 7.79 -5.83 17.71
CA LYS A 334 7.32 -7.13 17.21
C LYS A 334 7.83 -8.31 18.04
N GLU A 335 8.05 -8.08 19.33
CA GLU A 335 8.43 -9.13 20.27
C GLU A 335 7.35 -10.22 20.28
N THR A 336 7.76 -11.46 20.00
CA THR A 336 6.82 -12.58 19.96
C THR A 336 6.77 -13.25 21.33
N PRO A 337 5.58 -13.44 21.95
CA PRO A 337 5.46 -14.14 23.23
C PRO A 337 5.98 -15.57 23.12
N GLU A 338 6.62 -16.05 24.19
CA GLU A 338 7.03 -17.44 24.26
C GLU A 338 5.86 -18.33 24.65
N VAL A 339 5.87 -19.57 24.15
CA VAL A 339 4.80 -20.53 24.38
C VAL A 339 5.38 -21.77 25.03
N SER A 340 4.87 -22.10 26.21
CA SER A 340 5.28 -23.27 26.98
C SER A 340 4.12 -24.24 27.24
N GLY A 341 4.44 -25.46 27.67
CA GLY A 341 3.47 -26.51 28.02
C GLY A 341 3.21 -27.52 26.90
N LEU A 342 2.60 -28.66 27.24
CA LEU A 342 2.38 -29.78 26.32
C LEU A 342 0.98 -29.73 25.67
N VAL A 343 -0.09 -29.98 26.44
CA VAL A 343 -1.48 -29.91 25.95
C VAL A 343 -2.10 -28.53 26.18
N ARG A 344 -1.99 -28.01 27.41
CA ARG A 344 -2.36 -26.63 27.74
C ARG A 344 -1.15 -25.74 27.50
N LYS A 345 -1.36 -24.63 26.80
CA LYS A 345 -0.28 -23.72 26.39
C LYS A 345 -0.40 -22.41 27.15
N TYR A 346 0.73 -21.88 27.59
CA TYR A 346 0.80 -20.62 28.34
C TYR A 346 1.77 -19.67 27.66
N ALA A 347 1.40 -18.39 27.62
CA ALA A 347 2.23 -17.32 27.10
C ALA A 347 3.11 -16.71 28.20
N SER A 348 4.37 -16.46 27.90
CA SER A 348 5.26 -15.56 28.65
C SER A 348 5.63 -14.37 27.76
N PHE A 349 5.77 -13.20 28.39
CA PHE A 349 6.08 -11.93 27.71
C PHE A 349 7.47 -11.47 28.16
N PRO A 350 8.49 -11.53 27.28
CA PRO A 350 9.86 -11.13 27.65
C PRO A 350 9.94 -9.71 28.20
N SER A 351 9.15 -8.76 27.65
CA SER A 351 9.07 -7.38 28.16
C SER A 351 8.53 -7.25 29.59
N LEU A 352 7.98 -8.32 30.17
CA LEU A 352 7.49 -8.37 31.55
C LEU A 352 8.33 -9.32 32.43
N GLU A 353 9.43 -9.85 31.90
CA GLU A 353 10.32 -10.73 32.64
C GLU A 353 11.01 -9.96 33.78
N GLY A 354 10.92 -10.47 35.00
CA GLY A 354 11.45 -9.81 36.19
C GLY A 354 10.53 -8.77 36.86
N ALA A 355 9.38 -8.45 36.27
CA ALA A 355 8.39 -7.60 36.93
C ALA A 355 7.64 -8.37 38.04
N ASP A 356 7.34 -7.71 39.17
CA ASP A 356 6.58 -8.30 40.29
C ASP A 356 5.07 -8.36 39.97
N LEU A 357 4.71 -9.15 38.96
CA LEU A 357 3.37 -9.24 38.40
C LEU A 357 2.66 -10.53 38.81
N HIS A 358 1.60 -10.37 39.61
CA HIS A 358 0.71 -11.47 39.96
C HIS A 358 -0.49 -11.56 39.00
N LEU A 359 -0.31 -12.32 37.92
CA LEU A 359 -1.37 -12.62 36.94
C LEU A 359 -1.96 -14.04 37.17
N PRO A 360 -3.29 -14.22 37.09
CA PRO A 360 -3.89 -15.55 37.18
C PRO A 360 -3.35 -16.48 36.08
N LYS A 361 -3.06 -17.75 36.41
CA LYS A 361 -2.60 -18.74 35.42
C LYS A 361 -3.55 -18.90 34.22
N GLY A 362 -4.85 -18.69 34.44
CA GLY A 362 -5.86 -18.66 33.38
C GLY A 362 -5.71 -17.48 32.42
N ALA A 363 -5.20 -16.33 32.88
CA ALA A 363 -4.95 -15.16 32.04
C ALA A 363 -3.82 -15.41 31.04
N LEU A 364 -2.81 -16.20 31.41
CA LEU A 364 -1.69 -16.57 30.54
C LEU A 364 -2.02 -17.72 29.57
N ARG A 365 -3.18 -18.37 29.71
CA ARG A 365 -3.57 -19.50 28.87
C ARG A 365 -3.83 -19.03 27.43
N ILE A 366 -3.10 -19.61 26.47
CA ILE A 366 -3.11 -19.23 25.06
C ILE A 366 -3.55 -20.34 24.10
N ASP A 367 -3.69 -21.60 24.54
CA ASP A 367 -3.97 -22.72 23.62
C ASP A 367 -5.14 -22.45 22.67
N GLN A 368 -6.26 -21.91 23.17
CA GLN A 368 -7.44 -21.59 22.36
C GLN A 368 -7.21 -20.49 21.30
N HIS A 369 -6.15 -19.69 21.46
CA HIS A 369 -5.79 -18.58 20.59
C HIS A 369 -4.60 -18.88 19.66
N LEU A 370 -3.99 -20.07 19.77
CA LEU A 370 -3.01 -20.56 18.80
C LEU A 370 -3.76 -21.04 17.56
N ASN A 371 -3.90 -20.12 16.61
CA ASN A 371 -4.63 -20.33 15.37
C ASN A 371 -3.80 -21.15 14.39
N MET A 372 -4.47 -22.05 13.66
CA MET A 372 -3.88 -22.73 12.52
C MET A 372 -3.99 -21.83 11.30
N ARG A 373 -2.88 -21.66 10.59
CA ARG A 373 -2.86 -21.12 9.23
C ARG A 373 -2.76 -22.27 8.26
N ALA A 374 -3.51 -22.19 7.17
CA ALA A 374 -3.54 -23.18 6.09
C ALA A 374 -3.67 -22.52 4.70
N PRO A 375 -2.77 -21.58 4.31
CA PRO A 375 -2.87 -20.92 3.02
C PRO A 375 -2.50 -21.88 1.88
N LEU A 376 -3.37 -21.93 0.87
CA LEU A 376 -3.14 -22.59 -0.40
C LEU A 376 -2.08 -21.84 -1.21
N GLN A 377 -1.13 -22.55 -1.79
CA GLN A 377 -0.04 -21.97 -2.59
C GLN A 377 -0.14 -22.35 -4.07
N GLU A 378 -0.63 -23.55 -4.37
CA GLU A 378 -0.71 -24.04 -5.76
C GLU A 378 -1.98 -24.90 -5.91
N VAL A 379 -2.64 -24.72 -7.05
CA VAL A 379 -3.75 -25.56 -7.54
C VAL A 379 -3.48 -25.82 -9.00
N SER A 380 -3.35 -27.09 -9.37
CA SER A 380 -3.09 -27.48 -10.76
C SER A 380 -3.76 -28.80 -11.11
N TRP A 381 -3.92 -29.03 -12.41
CA TRP A 381 -4.39 -30.29 -12.96
C TRP A 381 -3.22 -31.01 -13.62
N SER A 382 -3.00 -32.27 -13.26
CA SER A 382 -1.96 -33.13 -13.85
C SER A 382 -2.53 -34.52 -14.10
N GLY A 383 -2.53 -34.95 -15.37
CA GLY A 383 -3.09 -36.24 -15.77
C GLY A 383 -4.55 -36.43 -15.34
N GLY A 384 -5.38 -35.37 -15.42
CA GLY A 384 -6.78 -35.37 -15.00
C GLY A 384 -7.02 -35.42 -13.48
N LYS A 385 -5.95 -35.33 -12.67
CA LYS A 385 -6.02 -35.28 -11.20
C LYS A 385 -5.74 -33.87 -10.71
N LEU A 386 -6.45 -33.47 -9.65
CA LEU A 386 -6.29 -32.17 -9.01
C LEU A 386 -5.16 -32.25 -7.98
N VAL A 387 -4.09 -31.50 -8.17
CA VAL A 387 -2.99 -31.38 -7.21
C VAL A 387 -3.18 -30.10 -6.40
N LEU A 388 -3.22 -30.24 -5.07
CA LEU A 388 -3.27 -29.13 -4.12
C LEU A 388 -1.99 -29.09 -3.31
N SER A 389 -1.32 -27.94 -3.29
CA SER A 389 -0.13 -27.71 -2.46
C SER A 389 -0.30 -26.41 -1.67
N GLY A 390 0.16 -26.41 -0.43
CA GLY A 390 0.01 -25.26 0.45
C GLY A 390 0.93 -25.31 1.66
N ASN A 391 0.74 -24.35 2.54
CA ASN A 391 1.45 -24.29 3.82
C ASN A 391 0.44 -24.50 4.95
N ALA A 392 0.88 -25.09 6.06
CA ALA A 392 0.07 -25.21 7.26
C ALA A 392 0.90 -25.31 8.54
N TRP A 393 0.61 -24.44 9.49
CA TRP A 393 1.26 -24.39 10.79
C TRP A 393 0.29 -23.88 11.87
N ILE A 394 0.64 -24.10 13.13
CA ILE A 394 -0.02 -23.46 14.26
C ILE A 394 0.86 -22.28 14.66
N ASP A 395 0.28 -21.08 14.75
CA ASP A 395 1.03 -19.88 15.13
C ASP A 395 1.77 -20.13 16.46
N LYS A 396 3.03 -19.70 16.54
CA LYS A 396 3.93 -19.86 17.71
C LYS A 396 4.26 -21.32 18.11
N ILE A 397 4.23 -22.26 17.16
CA ILE A 397 4.63 -23.66 17.35
C ILE A 397 5.64 -24.08 16.27
N ASP A 398 6.84 -24.50 16.68
CA ASP A 398 7.91 -24.90 15.75
C ASP A 398 7.59 -26.15 14.92
N LEU A 399 7.97 -26.09 13.64
CA LEU A 399 7.96 -27.16 12.66
C LEU A 399 9.33 -27.29 11.95
N PRO A 400 10.41 -27.61 12.70
CA PRO A 400 11.78 -27.58 12.16
C PRO A 400 12.14 -28.82 11.35
N THR A 401 11.35 -29.89 11.44
CA THR A 401 11.64 -31.17 10.76
C THR A 401 10.40 -31.77 10.13
N ARG A 402 10.60 -32.68 9.17
CA ARG A 402 9.52 -33.40 8.47
C ARG A 402 8.53 -34.11 9.39
N LYS A 403 8.97 -34.56 10.57
CA LYS A 403 8.16 -35.32 11.54
C LYS A 403 7.48 -34.42 12.60
N ALA A 404 7.73 -33.11 12.58
CA ALA A 404 7.19 -32.18 13.58
C ALA A 404 5.65 -32.02 13.53
N SER A 405 5.02 -32.38 12.40
CA SER A 405 3.57 -32.36 12.26
C SER A 405 3.02 -33.50 11.41
N VAL A 406 1.76 -33.86 11.65
CA VAL A 406 0.95 -34.70 10.77
C VAL A 406 -0.17 -33.85 10.19
N LYS A 407 -0.35 -33.91 8.86
CA LYS A 407 -1.34 -33.13 8.12
C LYS A 407 -2.27 -34.05 7.34
N VAL A 408 -3.58 -33.80 7.43
CA VAL A 408 -4.62 -34.61 6.75
C VAL A 408 -5.63 -33.68 6.11
N LEU A 409 -5.77 -33.77 4.79
CA LEU A 409 -6.81 -33.07 4.05
C LEU A 409 -8.14 -33.82 4.19
N GLN A 410 -9.22 -33.08 4.38
CA GLN A 410 -10.58 -33.59 4.49
C GLN A 410 -11.45 -32.95 3.41
N LEU A 411 -12.08 -33.79 2.58
CA LEU A 411 -13.17 -33.38 1.70
C LEU A 411 -14.50 -33.78 2.34
N ARG A 412 -15.38 -32.81 2.60
CA ARG A 412 -16.72 -33.05 3.15
C ARG A 412 -17.78 -32.65 2.14
N LYS A 413 -18.61 -33.60 1.69
CA LYS A 413 -19.73 -33.31 0.80
C LYS A 413 -20.75 -32.44 1.52
N ASP A 414 -21.18 -31.35 0.89
CA ASP A 414 -22.16 -30.43 1.42
C ASP A 414 -23.50 -31.14 1.69
N ARG A 415 -24.16 -30.78 2.79
CA ARG A 415 -25.42 -31.39 3.27
C ARG A 415 -25.37 -32.94 3.37
N SER A 416 -24.19 -33.52 3.53
CA SER A 416 -23.98 -34.96 3.62
C SER A 416 -22.99 -35.32 4.74
N ARG A 417 -23.10 -36.54 5.28
CA ARG A 417 -22.12 -37.10 6.22
C ARG A 417 -20.89 -37.71 5.51
N ARG A 418 -20.91 -37.82 4.17
CA ARG A 418 -19.78 -38.38 3.39
C ARG A 418 -18.54 -37.51 3.52
N ARG A 419 -17.44 -38.13 3.96
CA ARG A 419 -16.11 -37.51 4.11
C ARG A 419 -15.06 -38.37 3.46
N ILE A 420 -14.05 -37.73 2.87
CA ILE A 420 -12.85 -38.39 2.35
C ILE A 420 -11.65 -37.77 3.08
N LEU A 421 -10.80 -38.61 3.67
CA LEU A 421 -9.58 -38.19 4.34
C LEU A 421 -8.39 -38.59 3.48
N LEU A 422 -7.49 -37.64 3.22
CA LEU A 422 -6.31 -37.83 2.40
C LEU A 422 -5.09 -37.40 3.21
N PRO A 423 -4.13 -38.30 3.51
CA PRO A 423 -2.90 -37.92 4.18
C PRO A 423 -2.10 -36.97 3.28
N ALA A 424 -1.59 -35.89 3.84
CA ALA A 424 -0.79 -34.92 3.10
C ALA A 424 0.71 -35.21 3.24
N ARG A 425 1.45 -35.03 2.15
CA ARG A 425 2.91 -35.14 2.13
C ARG A 425 3.51 -33.84 2.66
N ASN A 426 4.27 -33.89 3.76
CA ASN A 426 5.01 -32.72 4.26
C ASN A 426 6.13 -32.33 3.30
N LEU A 427 6.24 -31.04 2.99
CA LEU A 427 7.27 -30.45 2.11
C LEU A 427 8.06 -29.37 2.86
N PRO A 428 9.37 -29.21 2.60
CA PRO A 428 10.14 -28.07 3.07
C PRO A 428 9.75 -26.81 2.28
N ARG A 429 9.48 -25.73 3.00
CA ARG A 429 9.06 -24.41 2.53
C ARG A 429 9.74 -23.34 3.41
N PRO A 430 11.07 -23.13 3.29
CA PRO A 430 11.82 -22.20 4.11
C PRO A 430 11.26 -20.76 4.06
N GLU A 431 10.65 -20.37 2.94
CA GLU A 431 9.98 -19.09 2.73
C GLU A 431 8.86 -18.81 3.75
N VAL A 432 8.24 -19.84 4.34
CA VAL A 432 7.19 -19.65 5.36
C VAL A 432 7.77 -19.07 6.64
N THR A 433 8.99 -19.48 7.03
CA THR A 433 9.70 -18.89 8.16
C THR A 433 10.09 -17.45 7.84
N THR A 434 10.68 -17.23 6.67
CA THR A 434 11.14 -15.94 6.14
C THR A 434 10.03 -14.90 6.12
N ASP A 435 8.87 -15.25 5.57
CA ASP A 435 7.76 -14.34 5.32
C ASP A 435 6.83 -14.19 6.54
N SER A 436 7.04 -14.98 7.61
CA SER A 436 6.27 -14.86 8.86
C SER A 436 6.50 -13.54 9.60
N GLY A 437 7.62 -12.86 9.34
CA GLY A 437 7.95 -11.54 9.91
C GLY A 437 8.30 -11.55 11.41
N GLN A 438 8.47 -12.72 12.00
CA GLN A 438 8.89 -12.93 13.39
C GLN A 438 10.29 -13.56 13.45
N ASP A 439 10.90 -13.62 14.64
CA ASP A 439 12.31 -13.97 14.84
C ASP A 439 12.57 -15.20 15.72
N ARG A 440 11.54 -15.97 16.07
CA ARG A 440 11.60 -17.02 17.10
C ARG A 440 11.22 -18.42 16.64
N TYR A 441 10.19 -18.57 15.82
CA TYR A 441 9.62 -19.85 15.44
C TYR A 441 10.03 -20.26 14.02
N ASN A 442 10.35 -21.54 13.83
CA ASN A 442 10.72 -22.12 12.55
C ASN A 442 9.51 -22.87 11.93
N TYR A 443 9.11 -22.48 10.73
CA TYR A 443 8.02 -23.10 9.95
C TYR A 443 8.48 -23.82 8.69
N GLU A 444 9.75 -24.20 8.61
CA GLU A 444 10.34 -24.77 7.39
C GLU A 444 9.61 -26.00 6.88
N TRP A 445 9.06 -26.86 7.75
CA TRP A 445 8.25 -28.02 7.35
C TRP A 445 6.73 -27.77 7.40
N ALA A 446 6.30 -26.52 7.22
CA ALA A 446 4.88 -26.17 7.13
C ALA A 446 4.24 -26.64 5.81
N GLY A 447 5.01 -26.87 4.74
CA GLY A 447 4.50 -27.29 3.45
C GLY A 447 3.70 -28.59 3.48
N TRP A 448 2.71 -28.70 2.59
CA TRP A 448 1.91 -29.90 2.38
C TRP A 448 1.46 -30.03 0.92
N GLU A 449 1.27 -31.26 0.46
CA GLU A 449 0.72 -31.56 -0.86
C GLU A 449 -0.23 -32.77 -0.81
N VAL A 450 -1.32 -32.71 -1.59
CA VAL A 450 -2.28 -33.79 -1.79
C VAL A 450 -2.74 -33.83 -3.24
N THR A 451 -2.75 -35.03 -3.84
CA THR A 451 -3.40 -35.29 -5.13
C THR A 451 -4.79 -35.88 -4.90
N ILE A 452 -5.79 -35.28 -5.55
CA ILE A 452 -7.19 -35.71 -5.53
C ILE A 452 -7.53 -36.27 -6.91
N ASP A 453 -7.92 -37.55 -6.94
CA ASP A 453 -8.52 -38.16 -8.12
C ASP A 453 -10.03 -37.86 -8.14
N PRO A 454 -10.54 -37.10 -9.13
CA PRO A 454 -11.96 -36.79 -9.23
C PRO A 454 -12.87 -38.02 -9.23
N ALA A 455 -12.41 -39.16 -9.75
CA ALA A 455 -13.22 -40.38 -9.83
C ALA A 455 -13.70 -40.85 -8.45
N ARG A 456 -12.96 -40.53 -7.37
CA ARG A 456 -13.34 -40.82 -5.97
C ARG A 456 -14.59 -40.06 -5.50
N LEU A 457 -15.00 -39.01 -6.21
CA LEU A 457 -16.15 -38.18 -5.86
C LEU A 457 -17.46 -38.69 -6.48
N ARG A 458 -17.39 -39.62 -7.44
CA ARG A 458 -18.55 -40.29 -8.05
C ARG A 458 -19.41 -41.00 -7.00
N LYS A 459 -20.69 -41.23 -7.33
CA LYS A 459 -21.61 -42.09 -6.55
C LYS A 459 -22.15 -43.15 -7.49
N GLY A 460 -21.91 -44.43 -7.19
CA GLY A 460 -22.33 -45.54 -8.06
C GLY A 460 -21.70 -45.52 -9.46
N GLY A 461 -20.54 -44.88 -9.63
CA GLY A 461 -19.88 -44.74 -10.95
C GLY A 461 -20.29 -43.52 -11.75
N GLU A 462 -21.33 -42.79 -11.33
CA GLU A 462 -21.84 -41.62 -12.05
C GLU A 462 -21.41 -40.28 -11.42
N TRP A 463 -21.36 -39.25 -12.26
CA TRP A 463 -21.18 -37.86 -11.83
C TRP A 463 -22.48 -37.30 -11.27
N GLN A 464 -22.39 -36.57 -10.16
CA GLN A 464 -23.52 -35.90 -9.53
C GLN A 464 -23.11 -34.51 -9.12
N GLU A 465 -24.04 -33.56 -9.27
CA GLU A 465 -23.84 -32.21 -8.78
C GLU A 465 -23.60 -32.23 -7.26
N ALA A 466 -22.52 -31.58 -6.83
CA ALA A 466 -22.10 -31.60 -5.44
C ALA A 466 -21.12 -30.46 -5.15
N VAL A 467 -21.21 -29.91 -3.95
CA VAL A 467 -20.17 -29.04 -3.39
C VAL A 467 -19.40 -29.82 -2.34
N TRP A 468 -18.09 -29.78 -2.39
CA TRP A 468 -17.19 -30.39 -1.41
C TRP A 468 -16.40 -29.29 -0.69
N HIS A 469 -16.51 -29.25 0.63
CA HIS A 469 -15.71 -28.35 1.47
C HIS A 469 -14.33 -28.95 1.67
N VAL A 470 -13.28 -28.15 1.45
CA VAL A 470 -11.87 -28.56 1.62
C VAL A 470 -11.32 -28.04 2.95
N GLY A 471 -11.06 -28.96 3.88
CA GLY A 471 -10.44 -28.66 5.17
C GLY A 471 -9.09 -29.34 5.32
N LEU A 472 -8.24 -28.79 6.18
CA LEU A 472 -6.97 -29.38 6.58
C LEU A 472 -6.93 -29.51 8.10
N GLY A 473 -6.58 -30.70 8.58
CA GLY A 473 -6.25 -30.95 9.97
C GLY A 473 -4.74 -31.03 10.16
N ILE A 474 -4.23 -30.42 11.23
CA ILE A 474 -2.84 -30.54 11.68
C ILE A 474 -2.78 -31.04 13.12
N PHE A 475 -1.83 -31.94 13.39
CA PHE A 475 -1.39 -32.29 14.72
C PHE A 475 0.08 -31.87 14.88
N ALA A 476 0.36 -31.00 15.85
CA ALA A 476 1.72 -30.52 16.16
C ALA A 476 1.81 -30.13 17.65
N SER A 477 2.90 -30.51 18.32
CA SER A 477 3.17 -30.16 19.73
C SER A 477 1.99 -30.40 20.70
N GLY A 478 1.30 -31.54 20.56
CA GLY A 478 0.14 -31.90 21.39
C GLY A 478 -1.18 -31.18 21.04
N LEU A 479 -1.18 -30.29 20.05
CA LEU A 479 -2.36 -29.56 19.59
C LEU A 479 -2.94 -30.18 18.33
N VAL A 480 -4.26 -30.35 18.31
CA VAL A 480 -5.03 -30.66 17.10
C VAL A 480 -5.76 -29.40 16.66
N ARG A 481 -5.54 -28.97 15.42
CA ARG A 481 -6.29 -27.87 14.80
C ARG A 481 -6.85 -28.30 13.46
N ARG A 482 -7.98 -27.71 13.11
CA ARG A 482 -8.62 -27.89 11.80
C ARG A 482 -8.99 -26.52 11.29
N HIS A 483 -8.74 -26.30 10.01
CA HIS A 483 -9.11 -25.06 9.37
C HIS A 483 -9.56 -25.37 7.93
N ALA A 484 -10.43 -24.54 7.36
CA ALA A 484 -10.64 -24.57 5.92
C ALA A 484 -9.30 -24.27 5.23
N VAL A 485 -9.01 -24.98 4.14
CA VAL A 485 -7.90 -24.56 3.27
C VAL A 485 -8.33 -23.22 2.68
N HIS A 486 -7.57 -22.17 2.98
CA HIS A 486 -7.95 -20.82 2.58
C HIS A 486 -6.98 -20.31 1.52
N SER A 487 -7.46 -19.46 0.63
CA SER A 487 -6.63 -18.86 -0.40
C SER A 487 -6.31 -17.41 -0.05
N SER A 488 -5.04 -17.06 -0.15
CA SER A 488 -4.51 -15.70 0.05
C SER A 488 -3.34 -15.38 -0.89
N GLY A 489 -3.08 -16.25 -1.87
CA GLY A 489 -1.88 -16.27 -2.75
C GLY A 489 -2.05 -15.61 -4.13
N GLY A 490 -1.32 -16.10 -5.14
CA GLY A 490 -1.38 -15.63 -6.56
C GLY A 490 -2.67 -16.03 -7.29
N ALA A 491 -2.78 -15.80 -8.62
CA ALA A 491 -4.04 -16.11 -9.33
C ALA A 491 -4.43 -17.58 -9.23
N ALA A 492 -3.52 -18.53 -9.43
CA ALA A 492 -3.87 -19.95 -9.44
C ALA A 492 -4.58 -20.41 -8.14
N CYS A 493 -4.30 -19.78 -7.00
CA CYS A 493 -4.96 -20.10 -5.73
C CYS A 493 -6.33 -19.43 -5.59
N ASN A 494 -6.46 -18.18 -6.02
CA ASN A 494 -7.69 -17.40 -5.84
C ASN A 494 -8.69 -17.62 -6.98
N PHE A 495 -8.17 -18.00 -8.14
CA PHE A 495 -8.84 -18.17 -9.43
C PHE A 495 -8.42 -19.51 -10.04
N PRO A 496 -8.60 -20.64 -9.33
CA PRO A 496 -8.11 -21.93 -9.78
C PRO A 496 -8.81 -22.39 -11.06
N PRO A 497 -8.08 -23.04 -11.98
CA PRO A 497 -8.66 -23.53 -13.23
C PRO A 497 -9.68 -24.64 -12.98
N TYR A 498 -10.79 -24.60 -13.72
CA TYR A 498 -11.75 -25.70 -13.75
C TYR A 498 -11.26 -26.82 -14.68
N HIS A 499 -11.90 -27.99 -14.59
CA HIS A 499 -11.59 -29.13 -15.46
C HIS A 499 -12.86 -29.89 -15.85
N TRP A 500 -12.97 -30.25 -17.13
CA TRP A 500 -14.07 -31.07 -17.63
C TRP A 500 -13.90 -32.53 -17.18
N LEU A 501 -14.93 -33.08 -16.55
CA LEU A 501 -14.98 -34.45 -16.04
C LEU A 501 -15.66 -35.42 -17.04
N SER A 502 -16.49 -34.85 -17.91
CA SER A 502 -17.17 -35.45 -19.07
C SER A 502 -17.67 -34.30 -19.96
N PRO A 503 -18.27 -34.55 -21.14
CA PRO A 503 -18.84 -33.48 -21.98
C PRO A 503 -19.89 -32.60 -21.29
N ASP A 504 -20.55 -33.11 -20.23
CA ASP A 504 -21.64 -32.43 -19.53
C ASP A 504 -21.31 -32.05 -18.09
N PHE A 505 -20.20 -32.54 -17.53
CA PHE A 505 -19.81 -32.26 -16.15
C PHE A 505 -18.44 -31.63 -16.08
N ARG A 506 -18.31 -30.65 -15.19
CA ARG A 506 -17.02 -30.03 -14.86
C ARG A 506 -16.83 -29.89 -13.36
N MET A 507 -15.57 -29.88 -12.94
CA MET A 507 -15.16 -29.55 -11.57
C MET A 507 -14.61 -28.14 -11.55
N LEU A 508 -15.20 -27.29 -10.70
CA LEU A 508 -14.72 -25.95 -10.41
C LEU A 508 -14.18 -25.92 -8.99
N PRO A 509 -12.86 -25.91 -8.80
CA PRO A 509 -12.31 -25.38 -7.57
C PRO A 509 -12.72 -23.90 -7.48
N SER A 510 -13.16 -23.45 -6.31
CA SER A 510 -13.62 -22.07 -6.12
C SER A 510 -13.32 -21.63 -4.70
N VAL A 511 -12.98 -20.35 -4.53
CA VAL A 511 -12.69 -19.77 -3.23
C VAL A 511 -13.88 -18.94 -2.79
N GLU A 512 -14.68 -19.48 -1.87
CA GLU A 512 -15.85 -18.79 -1.33
C GLU A 512 -15.56 -18.31 0.09
N ARG A 513 -15.66 -17.00 0.32
CA ARG A 513 -15.32 -16.36 1.62
C ARG A 513 -13.90 -16.75 2.10
N GLY A 514 -12.97 -16.86 1.15
CA GLY A 514 -11.59 -17.27 1.41
C GLY A 514 -11.37 -18.78 1.52
N ALA A 515 -12.40 -19.61 1.60
CA ALA A 515 -12.26 -21.07 1.75
C ALA A 515 -12.39 -21.81 0.41
N LEU A 516 -11.50 -22.76 0.15
CA LEU A 516 -11.55 -23.61 -1.04
C LEU A 516 -12.71 -24.60 -0.97
N LYS A 517 -13.48 -24.64 -2.05
CA LYS A 517 -14.55 -25.60 -2.31
C LYS A 517 -14.34 -26.22 -3.68
N LEU A 518 -14.71 -27.50 -3.82
CA LEU A 518 -14.74 -28.18 -5.12
C LEU A 518 -16.20 -28.38 -5.52
N ARG A 519 -16.64 -27.70 -6.57
CA ARG A 519 -17.99 -27.83 -7.10
C ARG A 519 -17.96 -28.74 -8.33
N ILE A 520 -18.78 -29.78 -8.32
CA ILE A 520 -19.13 -30.55 -9.50
C ILE A 520 -20.48 -30.03 -9.97
N GLU A 521 -20.58 -29.58 -11.21
CA GLU A 521 -21.82 -29.10 -11.80
C GLU A 521 -22.06 -29.69 -13.18
N LYS A 522 -23.34 -29.78 -13.56
CA LYS A 522 -23.76 -30.16 -14.91
C LYS A 522 -23.89 -28.89 -15.76
N VAL A 523 -23.24 -28.86 -16.92
CA VAL A 523 -23.31 -27.74 -17.87
C VAL A 523 -24.59 -27.86 -18.70
N ARG A 524 -25.54 -26.95 -18.43
CA ARG A 524 -26.87 -26.93 -19.06
C ARG A 524 -27.01 -25.90 -20.18
N ALA A 525 -26.15 -24.87 -20.19
CA ALA A 525 -26.10 -23.87 -21.23
C ALA A 525 -24.65 -23.60 -21.64
N LEU A 526 -24.38 -23.63 -22.94
CA LEU A 526 -23.07 -23.40 -23.52
C LEU A 526 -23.13 -22.18 -24.45
N ILE A 527 -22.24 -21.21 -24.27
CA ILE A 527 -22.09 -20.04 -25.15
C ILE A 527 -21.12 -20.41 -26.26
N THR A 528 -21.57 -20.28 -27.51
CA THR A 528 -20.82 -20.63 -28.72
C THR A 528 -20.38 -19.40 -29.52
N GLY A 529 -20.97 -18.22 -29.28
CA GLY A 529 -20.63 -17.02 -30.01
C GLY A 529 -20.96 -15.72 -29.26
N ARG A 530 -20.16 -14.69 -29.54
CA ARG A 530 -20.39 -13.29 -29.16
C ARG A 530 -19.99 -12.38 -30.31
N THR A 531 -20.86 -11.48 -30.72
CA THR A 531 -20.62 -10.55 -31.83
C THR A 531 -21.29 -9.21 -31.57
N LEU A 532 -20.67 -8.12 -32.01
CA LEU A 532 -21.28 -6.80 -32.03
C LEU A 532 -22.22 -6.66 -33.24
N GLN A 533 -23.46 -6.24 -33.00
CA GLN A 533 -24.45 -5.93 -34.04
C GLN A 533 -25.04 -4.55 -33.74
N GLY A 534 -24.56 -3.51 -34.45
CA GLY A 534 -24.91 -2.13 -34.13
C GLY A 534 -24.41 -1.73 -32.74
N ASP A 535 -25.32 -1.36 -31.85
CA ASP A 535 -25.09 -0.98 -30.45
C ASP A 535 -25.44 -2.11 -29.45
N ARG A 536 -25.59 -3.36 -29.94
CA ARG A 536 -25.96 -4.52 -29.13
C ARG A 536 -24.95 -5.66 -29.28
N ILE A 537 -24.70 -6.36 -28.18
CA ILE A 537 -23.95 -7.60 -28.18
C ILE A 537 -24.91 -8.77 -28.37
N LYS A 538 -24.79 -9.46 -29.51
CA LYS A 538 -25.48 -10.72 -29.75
C LYS A 538 -24.67 -11.87 -29.15
N VAL A 539 -25.28 -12.60 -28.23
CA VAL A 539 -24.75 -13.82 -27.62
C VAL A 539 -25.52 -15.01 -28.18
N THR A 540 -24.82 -16.03 -28.66
CA THR A 540 -25.41 -17.29 -29.17
C THR A 540 -24.91 -18.49 -28.40
N GLY A 541 -25.74 -19.53 -28.32
CA GLY A 541 -25.36 -20.75 -27.60
C GLY A 541 -26.33 -21.91 -27.78
N GLU A 542 -26.13 -22.94 -26.97
CA GLU A 542 -27.01 -24.11 -26.86
C GLU A 542 -27.50 -24.30 -25.43
N ILE A 543 -28.78 -24.65 -25.29
CA ILE A 543 -29.40 -25.16 -24.07
C ILE A 543 -29.44 -26.70 -24.21
N ARG A 544 -28.74 -27.39 -23.30
CA ARG A 544 -28.57 -28.85 -23.26
C ARG A 544 -29.56 -29.55 -22.32
N GLU A 545 -30.45 -28.78 -21.71
CA GLU A 545 -31.51 -29.27 -20.83
C GLU A 545 -32.85 -29.01 -21.51
N SER A 546 -33.76 -29.98 -21.50
CA SER A 546 -35.06 -29.82 -22.15
C SER A 546 -35.89 -28.70 -21.53
N LEU A 547 -36.44 -27.84 -22.39
CA LEU A 547 -37.43 -26.82 -22.04
C LEU A 547 -38.85 -27.28 -22.37
N ALA A 548 -39.80 -26.94 -21.50
CA ALA A 548 -41.23 -27.08 -21.78
C ALA A 548 -41.67 -26.08 -22.86
N ALA A 549 -42.85 -26.29 -23.47
CA ALA A 549 -43.33 -25.43 -24.56
C ALA A 549 -43.75 -24.03 -24.09
N ASP A 550 -44.09 -23.89 -22.82
CA ASP A 550 -44.60 -22.69 -22.15
C ASP A 550 -43.54 -21.96 -21.31
N GLU A 551 -42.32 -22.50 -21.20
CA GLU A 551 -41.25 -21.84 -20.45
C GLU A 551 -40.74 -20.61 -21.21
N GLN A 552 -40.79 -19.45 -20.56
CA GLN A 552 -40.14 -18.24 -21.04
C GLN A 552 -38.68 -18.22 -20.57
N VAL A 553 -37.75 -17.92 -21.47
CA VAL A 553 -36.32 -17.88 -21.16
C VAL A 553 -35.79 -16.46 -21.29
N VAL A 554 -35.07 -16.02 -20.26
CA VAL A 554 -34.37 -14.73 -20.23
C VAL A 554 -32.90 -14.90 -19.87
N LEU A 555 -32.05 -14.02 -20.39
CA LEU A 555 -30.70 -13.81 -19.89
C LEU A 555 -30.76 -12.77 -18.78
N ARG A 556 -30.54 -13.20 -17.54
CA ARG A 556 -30.41 -12.31 -16.38
C ARG A 556 -28.96 -11.86 -16.24
N VAL A 557 -28.74 -10.56 -16.25
CA VAL A 557 -27.44 -9.89 -16.15
C VAL A 557 -27.40 -9.11 -14.84
N LYS A 558 -26.46 -9.43 -13.95
CA LYS A 558 -26.43 -8.91 -12.57
C LYS A 558 -25.09 -8.26 -12.22
N ASN A 559 -25.13 -7.01 -11.76
CA ASN A 559 -24.00 -6.36 -11.09
C ASN A 559 -23.97 -6.80 -9.62
N GLN A 560 -22.91 -7.52 -9.23
CA GLN A 560 -22.81 -8.07 -7.87
C GLN A 560 -22.47 -7.02 -6.79
N LYS A 561 -21.88 -5.89 -7.17
CA LYS A 561 -21.48 -4.82 -6.24
C LYS A 561 -22.55 -3.76 -6.07
N GLY A 562 -23.27 -3.44 -7.14
CA GLY A 562 -24.37 -2.46 -7.15
C GLY A 562 -25.76 -3.07 -6.89
N ALA A 563 -25.86 -4.40 -6.82
CA ALA A 563 -27.11 -5.18 -6.73
C ALA A 563 -28.03 -5.13 -7.98
N GLU A 564 -27.77 -4.26 -8.95
CA GLU A 564 -28.54 -4.09 -10.19
C GLU A 564 -28.75 -5.42 -10.94
N THR A 565 -29.97 -5.66 -11.42
CA THR A 565 -30.35 -6.85 -12.19
C THR A 565 -31.16 -6.44 -13.42
N LEU A 566 -30.74 -6.90 -14.59
CA LEU A 566 -31.38 -6.67 -15.90
C LEU A 566 -31.75 -8.00 -16.54
N GLU A 567 -32.83 -8.03 -17.31
CA GLU A 567 -33.30 -9.25 -17.99
C GLU A 567 -33.57 -8.99 -19.46
N TYR A 568 -33.07 -9.89 -20.32
CA TYR A 568 -33.24 -9.81 -21.76
C TYR A 568 -33.91 -11.07 -22.29
N PRO A 569 -34.95 -10.96 -23.14
CA PRO A 569 -35.63 -12.12 -23.71
C PRO A 569 -34.69 -12.95 -24.59
N VAL A 570 -34.76 -14.27 -24.46
CA VAL A 570 -33.93 -15.22 -25.22
C VAL A 570 -34.79 -15.89 -26.29
N THR A 571 -34.31 -15.87 -27.54
CA THR A 571 -34.93 -16.61 -28.64
C THR A 571 -34.36 -18.03 -28.65
N VAL A 572 -35.22 -19.04 -28.64
CA VAL A 572 -34.83 -20.47 -28.63
C VAL A 572 -35.33 -21.17 -29.88
N GLU A 573 -34.42 -21.83 -30.60
CA GLU A 573 -34.70 -22.63 -31.78
C GLU A 573 -34.44 -24.11 -31.49
N ARG A 574 -35.43 -24.98 -31.72
CA ARG A 574 -35.27 -26.42 -31.53
C ARG A 574 -34.59 -27.03 -32.75
N THR A 575 -33.39 -27.57 -32.58
CA THR A 575 -32.66 -28.29 -33.62
C THR A 575 -32.70 -29.80 -33.35
N GLY A 576 -32.42 -30.64 -34.35
CA GLY A 576 -32.40 -32.10 -34.17
C GLY A 576 -31.32 -32.62 -33.19
N ALA A 577 -30.38 -31.76 -32.77
CA ALA A 577 -29.24 -32.09 -31.90
C ALA A 577 -29.26 -31.36 -30.54
N GLY A 578 -30.21 -30.44 -30.29
CA GLY A 578 -30.26 -29.61 -29.08
C GLY A 578 -31.23 -28.42 -29.23
N GLN A 579 -31.16 -27.45 -28.31
CA GLN A 579 -31.92 -26.20 -28.41
C GLN A 579 -30.93 -25.03 -28.57
N ALA A 580 -30.80 -24.48 -29.78
CA ALA A 580 -29.97 -23.31 -30.01
C ALA A 580 -30.66 -22.06 -29.44
N PHE A 581 -29.90 -21.09 -28.95
CA PHE A 581 -30.46 -19.83 -28.48
C PHE A 581 -29.65 -18.61 -28.93
N SER A 582 -30.34 -17.47 -28.97
CA SER A 582 -29.70 -16.16 -29.13
C SER A 582 -30.35 -15.10 -28.24
N VAL A 583 -29.55 -14.13 -27.80
CA VAL A 583 -29.99 -12.98 -27.00
C VAL A 583 -29.14 -11.75 -27.35
N GLU A 584 -29.77 -10.59 -27.31
CA GLU A 584 -29.13 -9.31 -27.58
C GLU A 584 -29.13 -8.45 -26.31
N VAL A 585 -27.94 -7.97 -25.94
CA VAL A 585 -27.71 -7.11 -24.76
C VAL A 585 -27.25 -5.73 -25.26
N PRO A 586 -27.99 -4.64 -25.01
CA PRO A 586 -27.53 -3.29 -25.34
C PRO A 586 -26.21 -2.95 -24.65
N ILE A 587 -25.29 -2.31 -25.37
CA ILE A 587 -24.00 -1.90 -24.80
C ILE A 587 -24.19 -0.92 -23.64
N ALA A 588 -25.09 0.06 -23.80
CA ALA A 588 -25.34 1.10 -22.81
C ALA A 588 -25.69 0.55 -21.41
N ASP A 589 -26.34 -0.62 -21.36
CA ASP A 589 -26.80 -1.24 -20.12
C ASP A 589 -25.67 -1.89 -19.31
N VAL A 590 -24.59 -2.31 -19.98
CA VAL A 590 -23.49 -3.07 -19.36
C VAL A 590 -22.13 -2.39 -19.46
N ALA A 591 -22.06 -1.27 -20.18
CA ALA A 591 -20.86 -0.46 -20.33
C ALA A 591 -20.50 0.33 -19.06
N LEU A 592 -19.26 0.80 -19.04
CA LEU A 592 -18.80 1.84 -18.14
C LEU A 592 -18.94 3.17 -18.88
N ILE A 593 -19.68 4.12 -18.31
CA ILE A 593 -19.90 5.45 -18.88
C ILE A 593 -19.33 6.45 -17.88
N PHE A 594 -18.42 7.31 -18.34
CA PHE A 594 -17.91 8.41 -17.53
C PHE A 594 -18.85 9.61 -17.59
N HIS A 595 -18.90 10.35 -16.49
CA HIS A 595 -19.72 11.54 -16.34
C HIS A 595 -18.87 12.80 -16.48
N GLU A 596 -19.20 13.66 -17.45
CA GLU A 596 -18.55 14.96 -17.62
C GLU A 596 -18.71 15.85 -16.37
N GLY A 597 -17.65 16.56 -15.99
CA GLY A 597 -17.65 17.46 -14.81
C GLY A 597 -17.41 16.78 -13.46
N VAL A 598 -17.15 15.47 -13.44
CA VAL A 598 -16.78 14.73 -12.22
C VAL A 598 -15.27 14.47 -12.25
N ASP A 599 -14.61 14.67 -11.11
CA ASP A 599 -13.19 14.33 -10.93
C ASP A 599 -12.90 12.92 -11.49
N GLU A 600 -11.94 12.80 -12.39
CA GLU A 600 -11.54 11.53 -13.01
C GLU A 600 -11.22 10.46 -11.96
N LYS A 601 -10.75 10.88 -10.77
CA LYS A 601 -10.39 10.02 -9.63
C LYS A 601 -11.62 9.50 -8.87
N ALA A 602 -12.79 10.10 -9.09
CA ALA A 602 -14.07 9.70 -8.52
C ALA A 602 -14.94 8.85 -9.48
N GLN A 603 -14.44 8.55 -10.68
CA GLN A 603 -15.09 7.66 -11.65
C GLN A 603 -14.76 6.18 -11.39
N PRO A 604 -15.70 5.25 -11.62
CA PRO A 604 -15.42 3.82 -11.52
C PRO A 604 -14.54 3.34 -12.70
N GLU A 605 -13.51 2.54 -12.45
CA GLU A 605 -12.64 2.02 -13.53
C GLU A 605 -13.20 0.78 -14.26
N LYS A 606 -14.19 0.10 -13.65
CA LYS A 606 -14.75 -1.18 -14.14
C LYS A 606 -16.13 -1.45 -13.52
N ARG A 607 -17.09 -1.85 -14.35
CA ARG A 607 -18.38 -2.45 -13.96
C ARG A 607 -18.46 -3.87 -14.52
N THR A 608 -18.73 -4.85 -13.67
CA THR A 608 -18.76 -6.28 -14.07
C THR A 608 -20.12 -6.90 -13.79
N TRP A 609 -20.62 -7.61 -14.79
CA TRP A 609 -21.93 -8.21 -14.79
C TRP A 609 -21.82 -9.73 -14.94
N SER A 610 -22.35 -10.48 -13.99
CA SER A 610 -22.50 -11.92 -14.09
C SER A 610 -23.78 -12.29 -14.83
N THR A 611 -23.76 -13.36 -15.61
CA THR A 611 -24.93 -13.79 -16.39
C THR A 611 -25.45 -15.16 -15.96
N VAL A 612 -26.75 -15.37 -16.11
CA VAL A 612 -27.41 -16.68 -15.93
C VAL A 612 -28.63 -16.73 -16.84
N LEU A 613 -28.90 -17.88 -17.47
CA LEU A 613 -30.17 -18.09 -18.15
C LEU A 613 -31.21 -18.51 -17.11
N VAL A 614 -32.40 -17.92 -17.19
CA VAL A 614 -33.53 -18.23 -16.31
C VAL A 614 -34.69 -18.67 -17.19
N ALA A 615 -35.15 -19.89 -16.98
CA ALA A 615 -36.39 -20.40 -17.57
C ALA A 615 -37.50 -20.33 -16.51
N THR A 616 -38.61 -19.69 -16.84
CA THR A 616 -39.75 -19.49 -15.94
C THR A 616 -40.96 -20.20 -16.52
N ASP A 617 -41.57 -21.08 -15.75
CA ASP A 617 -42.82 -21.76 -16.15
C ASP A 617 -44.06 -20.87 -15.98
N ALA A 618 -45.21 -21.34 -16.47
CA ALA A 618 -46.48 -20.60 -16.35
C ALA A 618 -46.93 -20.34 -14.90
N ALA A 619 -46.37 -21.04 -13.91
CA ALA A 619 -46.63 -20.84 -12.49
C ALA A 619 -45.63 -19.88 -11.82
N GLY A 620 -44.70 -19.30 -12.58
CA GLY A 620 -43.69 -18.36 -12.09
C GLY A 620 -42.48 -19.04 -11.42
N LYS A 621 -42.30 -20.36 -11.58
CA LYS A 621 -41.17 -21.08 -11.00
C LYS A 621 -39.95 -20.99 -11.91
N GLU A 622 -38.85 -20.48 -11.34
CA GLU A 622 -37.59 -20.32 -12.06
C GLU A 622 -36.69 -21.57 -12.01
N ARG A 623 -36.12 -21.95 -13.16
CA ARG A 623 -34.94 -22.82 -13.29
C ARG A 623 -33.77 -21.98 -13.82
N ARG A 624 -32.58 -22.18 -13.26
CA ARG A 624 -31.39 -21.37 -13.58
C ARG A 624 -30.30 -22.22 -14.25
N PHE A 625 -29.77 -21.74 -15.36
CA PHE A 625 -28.69 -22.40 -16.10
C PHE A 625 -27.47 -21.46 -16.17
N GLY A 626 -26.35 -21.92 -15.63
CA GLY A 626 -25.08 -21.19 -15.74
C GLY A 626 -24.63 -21.08 -17.19
N THR A 627 -24.29 -19.88 -17.64
CA THR A 627 -23.86 -19.56 -19.01
C THR A 627 -22.39 -19.88 -19.19
N VAL A 628 -22.07 -21.12 -19.57
CA VAL A 628 -20.68 -21.58 -19.68
C VAL A 628 -20.11 -21.28 -21.06
N MET A 629 -18.98 -20.59 -21.14
CA MET A 629 -18.28 -20.35 -22.40
C MET A 629 -17.67 -21.64 -22.96
N GLN A 630 -17.80 -21.86 -24.26
CA GLN A 630 -17.15 -22.98 -24.96
C GLN A 630 -15.62 -22.90 -24.87
N GLU A 631 -14.96 -24.06 -24.78
CA GLU A 631 -13.50 -24.12 -24.85
C GLU A 631 -12.97 -23.62 -26.20
N GLY A 632 -11.82 -22.93 -26.16
CA GLY A 632 -11.19 -22.34 -27.35
C GLY A 632 -11.80 -21.01 -27.82
N LEU A 633 -12.92 -20.56 -27.24
CA LEU A 633 -13.50 -19.25 -27.55
C LEU A 633 -12.78 -18.15 -26.76
N ALA A 634 -11.92 -17.36 -27.42
CA ALA A 634 -11.15 -16.28 -26.78
C ALA A 634 -12.04 -15.26 -26.04
N ASP A 635 -11.45 -14.39 -25.23
CA ASP A 635 -12.19 -13.22 -24.76
C ASP A 635 -12.46 -12.26 -25.96
N ALA A 636 -13.43 -11.35 -25.84
CA ALA A 636 -13.73 -10.38 -26.90
C ALA A 636 -13.87 -8.97 -26.33
N GLU A 637 -13.21 -8.01 -26.96
CA GLU A 637 -13.30 -6.59 -26.63
C GLU A 637 -14.02 -5.80 -27.72
N PHE A 638 -14.91 -4.89 -27.31
CA PHE A 638 -15.65 -4.00 -28.21
C PHE A 638 -15.45 -2.55 -27.78
N ALA A 639 -15.05 -1.68 -28.72
CA ALA A 639 -15.01 -0.25 -28.48
C ALA A 639 -16.43 0.30 -28.24
N LEU A 640 -16.55 1.30 -27.36
CA LEU A 640 -17.84 1.95 -27.16
C LEU A 640 -18.15 2.94 -28.30
N PRO A 641 -19.41 3.04 -28.75
CA PRO A 641 -19.84 4.08 -29.69
C PRO A 641 -19.61 5.49 -29.13
N THR A 642 -19.30 6.45 -30.00
CA THR A 642 -19.20 7.88 -29.62
C THR A 642 -20.51 8.47 -29.11
N SER A 643 -21.65 7.84 -29.44
CA SER A 643 -22.97 8.23 -28.94
C SER A 643 -23.15 8.04 -27.42
N LEU A 644 -22.26 7.30 -26.74
CA LEU A 644 -22.32 7.08 -25.29
C LEU A 644 -21.53 8.12 -24.47
N GLY A 645 -20.97 9.15 -25.11
CA GLY A 645 -20.27 10.25 -24.46
C GLY A 645 -18.93 10.58 -25.12
N SER A 646 -18.44 11.81 -24.92
CA SER A 646 -17.16 12.29 -25.46
C SER A 646 -15.96 11.43 -25.03
N GLN A 647 -16.01 10.91 -23.80
CA GLN A 647 -15.00 10.03 -23.21
C GLN A 647 -15.23 8.53 -23.51
N SER A 648 -16.19 8.16 -24.36
CA SER A 648 -16.42 6.73 -24.69
C SER A 648 -15.22 6.08 -25.38
N HIS A 649 -14.34 6.90 -25.97
CA HIS A 649 -13.07 6.42 -26.48
C HIS A 649 -12.16 5.90 -25.36
N LEU A 650 -12.23 6.32 -24.10
CA LEU A 650 -11.33 5.84 -23.04
C LEU A 650 -11.72 4.47 -22.44
N VAL A 651 -12.86 3.93 -22.87
CA VAL A 651 -13.49 2.74 -22.29
C VAL A 651 -13.83 1.69 -23.35
N GLU A 652 -13.96 0.44 -22.93
CA GLU A 652 -14.32 -0.71 -23.75
C GLU A 652 -15.35 -1.60 -23.02
N LEU A 653 -16.09 -2.38 -23.80
CA LEU A 653 -16.89 -3.48 -23.29
C LEU A 653 -16.17 -4.80 -23.56
N ALA A 654 -15.73 -5.47 -22.50
CA ALA A 654 -15.14 -6.81 -22.57
C ALA A 654 -16.20 -7.89 -22.27
N VAL A 655 -16.30 -8.88 -23.16
CA VAL A 655 -17.17 -10.06 -23.02
C VAL A 655 -16.28 -11.27 -22.74
N VAL A 656 -16.22 -11.65 -21.47
CA VAL A 656 -15.19 -12.56 -20.95
C VAL A 656 -15.80 -13.72 -20.18
N ALA A 657 -15.08 -14.83 -20.06
CA ALA A 657 -15.51 -15.97 -19.23
C ALA A 657 -14.98 -15.91 -17.78
N GLY A 658 -13.88 -15.16 -17.59
CA GLY A 658 -13.03 -15.24 -16.41
C GLY A 658 -12.57 -16.68 -16.09
N HIS A 659 -11.98 -16.87 -14.91
CA HIS A 659 -11.47 -18.17 -14.46
C HIS A 659 -12.52 -19.28 -14.24
N THR A 660 -13.80 -18.94 -14.07
CA THR A 660 -14.87 -19.93 -13.88
C THR A 660 -15.46 -20.43 -15.20
N GLY A 661 -15.06 -19.83 -16.32
CA GLY A 661 -15.64 -20.11 -17.63
C GLY A 661 -17.10 -19.66 -17.76
N PHE A 662 -17.60 -18.75 -16.90
CA PHE A 662 -18.96 -18.24 -16.99
C PHE A 662 -18.95 -16.92 -17.74
N LEU A 663 -19.86 -16.75 -18.71
CA LEU A 663 -20.03 -15.48 -19.42
C LEU A 663 -20.20 -14.31 -18.44
N LYS A 664 -19.49 -13.22 -18.72
CA LYS A 664 -19.56 -11.95 -18.02
C LYS A 664 -19.42 -10.81 -19.02
N PHE A 665 -20.14 -9.73 -18.75
CA PHE A 665 -19.90 -8.44 -19.39
C PHE A 665 -19.07 -7.57 -18.44
N SER A 666 -18.11 -6.84 -18.97
CA SER A 666 -17.26 -5.95 -18.20
C SER A 666 -17.03 -4.65 -18.96
N GLY A 667 -17.80 -3.62 -18.65
CA GLY A 667 -17.45 -2.25 -19.03
C GLY A 667 -16.23 -1.81 -18.22
N ARG A 668 -15.15 -1.38 -18.88
CA ARG A 668 -13.89 -1.01 -18.21
C ARG A 668 -13.12 0.03 -19.00
N THR A 669 -12.14 0.68 -18.38
CA THR A 669 -11.10 1.41 -19.11
C THR A 669 -10.34 0.48 -20.04
N ARG A 670 -9.89 0.99 -21.20
CA ARG A 670 -9.17 0.22 -22.22
C ARG A 670 -8.02 -0.61 -21.63
N ARG A 671 -7.78 -1.79 -22.20
CA ARG A 671 -6.70 -2.70 -21.77
C ARG A 671 -5.87 -3.20 -22.96
N ALA A 672 -4.61 -3.52 -22.72
CA ALA A 672 -3.79 -4.30 -23.65
C ALA A 672 -3.85 -5.79 -23.26
N VAL A 673 -4.05 -6.69 -24.21
CA VAL A 673 -4.24 -8.12 -23.93
C VAL A 673 -2.98 -8.90 -24.25
N ILE A 674 -2.49 -9.69 -23.29
CA ILE A 674 -1.40 -10.66 -23.48
C ILE A 674 -2.01 -11.99 -23.93
N ASP A 675 -1.56 -12.49 -25.09
CA ASP A 675 -1.98 -13.78 -25.64
C ASP A 675 -0.89 -14.86 -25.57
N THR A 676 0.39 -14.47 -25.48
CA THR A 676 1.48 -15.39 -25.16
C THR A 676 2.51 -14.74 -24.22
N ALA A 677 3.09 -15.55 -23.34
CA ALA A 677 4.19 -15.15 -22.48
C ALA A 677 5.19 -16.31 -22.37
N THR A 678 6.44 -16.06 -22.75
CA THR A 678 7.50 -17.09 -22.73
C THR A 678 8.86 -16.49 -22.38
N VAL A 679 9.84 -17.34 -22.06
CA VAL A 679 11.25 -16.94 -21.98
C VAL A 679 11.94 -17.39 -23.27
N ARG A 680 12.55 -16.46 -24.00
CA ARG A 680 13.31 -16.71 -25.24
C ARG A 680 14.57 -15.85 -25.22
N ASP A 681 15.69 -16.41 -25.66
CA ASP A 681 16.96 -15.69 -25.82
C ASP A 681 17.42 -14.88 -24.59
N GLY A 682 17.16 -15.41 -23.37
CA GLY A 682 17.53 -14.74 -22.12
C GLY A 682 16.65 -13.53 -21.76
N ALA A 683 15.49 -13.39 -22.37
CA ALA A 683 14.52 -12.33 -22.12
C ALA A 683 13.10 -12.89 -21.89
N ILE A 684 12.26 -12.12 -21.22
CA ILE A 684 10.82 -12.38 -21.16
C ILE A 684 10.20 -11.77 -22.42
N THR A 685 9.52 -12.58 -23.21
CA THR A 685 8.83 -12.15 -24.44
C THR A 685 7.33 -12.29 -24.28
N LEU A 686 6.62 -11.20 -24.53
CA LEU A 686 5.17 -11.07 -24.48
C LEU A 686 4.65 -10.72 -25.87
N THR A 687 3.61 -11.41 -26.32
CA THR A 687 2.84 -11.00 -27.49
C THR A 687 1.40 -10.72 -27.11
N GLY A 688 0.72 -9.95 -27.94
CA GLY A 688 -0.67 -9.63 -27.68
C GLY A 688 -1.30 -8.71 -28.72
N HIS A 689 -2.44 -8.13 -28.34
CA HIS A 689 -3.16 -7.14 -29.10
C HIS A 689 -3.71 -6.04 -28.20
N ALA A 690 -3.88 -4.86 -28.78
CA ALA A 690 -4.51 -3.70 -28.16
C ALA A 690 -5.35 -2.96 -29.21
N ASP A 691 -6.10 -1.95 -28.78
CA ASP A 691 -6.79 -1.05 -29.71
C ASP A 691 -5.80 -0.49 -30.75
N PRO A 692 -6.08 -0.55 -32.06
CA PRO A 692 -5.18 -0.04 -33.10
C PRO A 692 -4.76 1.43 -32.91
N ARG A 693 -5.58 2.24 -32.23
CA ARG A 693 -5.24 3.64 -31.88
C ARG A 693 -4.07 3.77 -30.92
N LEU A 694 -3.68 2.68 -30.25
CA LEU A 694 -2.53 2.63 -29.34
C LEU A 694 -1.23 2.24 -30.07
N SER A 695 -1.27 1.98 -31.39
CA SER A 695 -0.06 1.68 -32.15
C SER A 695 0.93 2.84 -32.06
N GLY A 696 2.18 2.53 -31.73
CA GLY A 696 3.22 3.52 -31.39
C GLY A 696 3.49 3.63 -29.88
N SER A 697 2.54 3.25 -29.02
CA SER A 697 2.71 3.30 -27.56
C SER A 697 3.91 2.45 -27.10
N ARG A 698 4.57 2.89 -26.03
CA ARG A 698 5.76 2.23 -25.45
C ARG A 698 5.37 1.33 -24.28
N PHE A 699 6.07 0.21 -24.10
CA PHE A 699 5.86 -0.66 -22.96
C PHE A 699 6.53 -0.07 -21.72
N LEU A 700 5.83 -0.14 -20.59
CA LEU A 700 6.23 0.52 -19.36
C LEU A 700 6.06 -0.42 -18.16
N LEU A 701 7.13 -0.57 -17.39
CA LEU A 701 7.11 -1.21 -16.08
C LEU A 701 7.11 -0.16 -14.96
N LYS A 702 6.14 -0.27 -14.06
CA LYS A 702 6.06 0.55 -12.83
C LYS A 702 6.07 -0.32 -11.58
N PRO A 703 6.93 -0.07 -10.58
CA PRO A 703 6.88 -0.78 -9.32
C PRO A 703 5.65 -0.34 -8.52
N ARG A 704 5.03 -1.26 -7.77
CA ARG A 704 3.78 -0.99 -7.04
C ARG A 704 3.89 0.10 -5.96
N ASN A 705 5.07 0.24 -5.35
CA ASN A 705 5.28 1.06 -4.16
C ASN A 705 6.39 2.12 -4.36
N ARG A 706 6.75 2.46 -5.59
CA ARG A 706 7.76 3.48 -5.93
C ARG A 706 7.33 4.14 -7.25
N TYR A 707 7.89 5.29 -7.60
CA TYR A 707 7.60 5.94 -8.87
C TYR A 707 8.82 5.90 -9.78
N GLU A 708 9.26 4.67 -10.05
CA GLU A 708 10.25 4.39 -11.08
C GLU A 708 9.51 3.95 -12.34
N GLU A 709 9.98 4.37 -13.50
CA GLU A 709 9.38 4.01 -14.77
C GLU A 709 10.47 3.42 -15.67
N ARG A 710 10.24 2.22 -16.20
CA ARG A 710 11.18 1.55 -17.12
C ARG A 710 10.50 1.28 -18.44
N PHE A 711 10.97 1.95 -19.47
CA PHE A 711 10.46 1.79 -20.82
C PHE A 711 11.19 0.66 -21.54
N VAL A 712 10.43 -0.06 -22.36
CA VAL A 712 10.94 -1.03 -23.32
C VAL A 712 10.26 -0.73 -24.66
N GLU A 713 11.04 -0.76 -25.73
CA GLU A 713 10.51 -0.59 -27.08
C GLU A 713 9.52 -1.70 -27.43
N THR A 714 8.42 -1.31 -28.06
CA THR A 714 7.34 -2.22 -28.45
C THR A 714 7.32 -2.35 -29.97
N ARG A 715 7.41 -3.59 -30.45
CA ARG A 715 7.30 -3.87 -31.88
C ARG A 715 5.82 -4.03 -32.24
N TRP A 716 5.28 -3.04 -32.94
CA TRP A 716 3.90 -3.05 -33.43
C TRP A 716 3.79 -3.75 -34.79
N LEU A 717 2.70 -4.49 -34.96
CA LEU A 717 2.28 -5.21 -36.17
C LEU A 717 0.86 -4.74 -36.56
N ASP A 718 0.43 -5.08 -37.77
CA ASP A 718 -0.89 -4.67 -38.29
C ASP A 718 -2.05 -5.05 -37.36
N GLY A 719 -3.06 -4.17 -37.29
CA GLY A 719 -4.27 -4.40 -36.53
C GLY A 719 -4.12 -4.30 -35.01
N GLY A 720 -3.12 -3.56 -34.51
CA GLY A 720 -2.90 -3.35 -33.07
C GLY A 720 -2.23 -4.53 -32.36
N ARG A 721 -1.61 -5.46 -33.11
CA ARG A 721 -0.82 -6.54 -32.53
C ARG A 721 0.56 -6.03 -32.10
N PHE A 722 1.11 -6.58 -31.03
CA PHE A 722 2.43 -6.18 -30.53
C PHE A 722 3.28 -7.37 -30.06
N GLU A 723 4.58 -7.13 -30.03
CA GLU A 723 5.60 -7.97 -29.39
C GLU A 723 6.52 -7.09 -28.52
N VAL A 724 6.77 -7.52 -27.28
CA VAL A 724 7.70 -6.89 -26.35
C VAL A 724 8.64 -7.95 -25.82
N SER A 725 9.95 -7.70 -25.87
CA SER A 725 10.98 -8.58 -25.30
C SER A 725 11.92 -7.77 -24.41
N PHE A 726 12.13 -8.24 -23.18
CA PHE A 726 12.89 -7.47 -22.18
C PHE A 726 13.66 -8.35 -21.18
N ASP A 727 14.84 -7.89 -20.76
CA ASP A 727 15.68 -8.53 -19.74
C ASP A 727 15.61 -7.74 -18.41
N PRO A 728 14.79 -8.17 -17.43
CA PRO A 728 14.67 -7.47 -16.15
C PRO A 728 15.96 -7.43 -15.32
N SER A 729 17.00 -8.17 -15.70
CA SER A 729 18.32 -8.09 -15.04
C SER A 729 19.19 -6.91 -15.52
N ARG A 730 18.71 -6.15 -16.53
CA ARG A 730 19.38 -4.97 -17.10
C ARG A 730 18.44 -3.78 -17.28
N LEU A 731 17.37 -3.69 -16.48
CA LEU A 731 16.37 -2.61 -16.58
C LEU A 731 16.34 -1.71 -15.33
N GLY A 732 17.23 -1.90 -14.37
CA GLY A 732 17.37 -1.01 -13.22
C GLY A 732 18.35 0.13 -13.47
N GLY A 733 18.20 1.23 -12.72
CA GLY A 733 19.08 2.39 -12.82
C GLY A 733 19.12 2.96 -14.24
N ALA A 734 20.31 3.31 -14.71
CA ALA A 734 20.56 3.79 -16.07
C ALA A 734 20.60 2.67 -17.14
N GLY A 735 20.26 1.41 -16.82
CA GLY A 735 20.16 0.31 -17.80
C GLY A 735 21.17 -0.84 -17.65
N ASP A 736 21.97 -0.86 -16.57
CA ASP A 736 23.05 -1.84 -16.39
C ASP A 736 22.97 -2.65 -15.09
N VAL A 737 21.92 -2.44 -14.28
CA VAL A 737 21.69 -3.19 -13.04
C VAL A 737 20.33 -3.88 -13.10
N PRO A 738 20.09 -4.94 -12.30
CA PRO A 738 18.79 -5.59 -12.26
C PRO A 738 17.70 -4.67 -11.70
N LEU A 739 16.46 -4.89 -12.13
CA LEU A 739 15.30 -4.28 -11.49
C LEU A 739 15.33 -4.50 -9.99
N ARG A 740 15.09 -3.45 -9.22
CA ARG A 740 14.96 -3.55 -7.76
C ARG A 740 13.92 -4.59 -7.38
N ALA A 741 14.19 -5.33 -6.30
CA ALA A 741 13.29 -6.34 -5.77
C ALA A 741 11.91 -5.74 -5.51
N GLY A 742 10.88 -6.50 -5.84
CA GLY A 742 9.50 -6.08 -5.68
C GLY A 742 8.58 -6.52 -6.81
N ARG A 743 7.41 -5.90 -6.84
CA ARG A 743 6.32 -6.15 -7.79
C ARG A 743 6.26 -5.01 -8.79
N TRP A 744 6.27 -5.35 -10.06
CA TRP A 744 6.26 -4.44 -11.20
C TRP A 744 5.01 -4.70 -12.04
N ASN A 745 4.20 -3.67 -12.24
CA ASN A 745 3.00 -3.67 -13.06
C ASN A 745 3.35 -3.23 -14.47
N LEU A 746 2.61 -3.75 -15.45
CA LEU A 746 2.84 -3.56 -16.87
C LEU A 746 1.79 -2.59 -17.43
N PHE A 747 2.24 -1.65 -18.25
CA PHE A 747 1.41 -0.64 -18.92
C PHE A 747 1.91 -0.38 -20.35
N LEU A 748 1.02 0.11 -21.22
CA LEU A 748 1.39 0.84 -22.43
C LEU A 748 1.23 2.33 -22.16
N ARG A 749 2.25 3.13 -22.49
CA ARG A 749 2.17 4.59 -22.47
C ARG A 749 1.94 5.11 -23.88
N PRO A 750 0.78 5.73 -24.16
CA PRO A 750 0.54 6.46 -25.40
C PRO A 750 1.49 7.65 -25.52
N ASP A 751 1.82 8.05 -26.76
CA ASP A 751 2.65 9.23 -27.03
C ASP A 751 1.88 10.55 -26.85
N GLU A 752 0.54 10.48 -26.85
CA GLU A 752 -0.33 11.64 -26.67
C GLU A 752 -0.38 12.08 -25.20
N GLU A 753 -0.06 13.35 -24.96
CA GLU A 753 -0.04 13.94 -23.63
C GLU A 753 -1.46 14.01 -23.04
N GLY A 754 -1.59 13.68 -21.75
CA GLY A 754 -2.88 13.64 -21.06
C GLY A 754 -3.69 12.35 -21.22
N VAL A 755 -3.23 11.38 -22.03
CA VAL A 755 -3.88 10.06 -22.11
C VAL A 755 -3.33 9.15 -21.00
N PRO A 756 -4.20 8.56 -20.14
CA PRO A 756 -3.75 7.66 -19.08
C PRO A 756 -3.03 6.41 -19.62
N ASP A 757 -2.06 5.91 -18.85
CA ASP A 757 -1.38 4.65 -19.14
C ASP A 757 -2.39 3.49 -19.25
N VAL A 758 -2.27 2.69 -20.30
CA VAL A 758 -3.16 1.56 -20.59
C VAL A 758 -2.62 0.30 -19.91
N PRO A 759 -3.31 -0.24 -18.89
CA PRO A 759 -2.84 -1.43 -18.18
C PRO A 759 -3.08 -2.71 -18.98
N PHE A 760 -2.25 -3.72 -18.71
CA PHE A 760 -2.38 -5.03 -19.32
C PHE A 760 -3.41 -5.94 -18.63
N VAL A 761 -4.01 -6.83 -19.41
CA VAL A 761 -4.73 -8.03 -18.97
C VAL A 761 -4.21 -9.27 -19.70
N THR A 762 -4.40 -10.46 -19.13
CA THR A 762 -4.07 -11.74 -19.79
C THR A 762 -5.34 -12.40 -20.32
N ASP A 763 -5.31 -12.91 -21.56
CA ASP A 763 -6.39 -13.76 -22.07
C ASP A 763 -6.47 -15.07 -21.24
N ARG A 764 -7.68 -15.56 -20.98
CA ARG A 764 -7.88 -16.79 -20.20
C ARG A 764 -7.19 -18.01 -20.80
N LEU A 765 -7.03 -18.08 -22.13
CA LEU A 765 -6.45 -19.21 -22.84
C LEU A 765 -4.94 -19.33 -22.61
N VAL A 766 -4.29 -18.24 -22.21
CA VAL A 766 -2.85 -18.24 -21.88
C VAL A 766 -2.58 -18.48 -20.40
N ALA A 767 -3.61 -18.56 -19.55
CA ALA A 767 -3.46 -18.65 -18.09
C ALA A 767 -2.60 -19.84 -17.63
N ASP A 768 -2.65 -20.96 -18.35
CA ASP A 768 -1.87 -22.17 -18.06
C ASP A 768 -0.35 -22.01 -18.32
N SER A 769 0.06 -20.97 -19.06
CA SER A 769 1.48 -20.64 -19.25
C SER A 769 2.11 -19.93 -18.03
N PHE A 770 1.27 -19.44 -17.10
CA PHE A 770 1.72 -18.70 -15.92
C PHE A 770 1.90 -19.62 -14.71
N PRO A 771 2.85 -19.33 -13.80
CA PRO A 771 3.80 -18.22 -13.90
C PRO A 771 4.93 -18.51 -14.90
N VAL A 772 5.31 -17.50 -15.68
CA VAL A 772 6.50 -17.57 -16.54
C VAL A 772 7.71 -17.29 -15.66
N GLN A 773 8.51 -18.31 -15.40
CA GLN A 773 9.72 -18.22 -14.56
C GLN A 773 10.95 -17.95 -15.43
N ALA A 774 11.80 -17.03 -15.00
CA ALA A 774 13.08 -16.75 -15.63
C ALA A 774 14.18 -16.62 -14.57
N GLU A 775 15.34 -17.23 -14.80
CA GLU A 775 16.55 -17.00 -14.01
C GLU A 775 17.57 -16.30 -14.90
N LEU A 776 17.78 -15.00 -14.66
CA LEU A 776 18.58 -14.12 -15.50
C LEU A 776 19.65 -13.45 -14.64
N ASN A 777 20.92 -13.58 -15.05
CA ASN A 777 22.09 -13.13 -14.29
C ASN A 777 22.07 -13.57 -12.81
N GLY A 778 21.74 -14.85 -12.56
CA GLY A 778 21.70 -15.46 -11.22
C GLY A 778 20.54 -15.00 -10.33
N ARG A 779 19.58 -14.25 -10.89
CA ARG A 779 18.42 -13.71 -10.16
C ARG A 779 17.13 -14.27 -10.73
N ARG A 780 16.21 -14.63 -9.83
CA ARG A 780 14.89 -15.16 -10.21
C ARG A 780 13.88 -14.04 -10.44
N TYR A 781 13.19 -14.16 -11.56
CA TYR A 781 12.06 -13.35 -11.96
C TYR A 781 10.89 -14.26 -12.29
N TRP A 782 9.68 -13.81 -12.02
CA TRP A 782 8.52 -14.51 -12.55
C TRP A 782 7.39 -13.55 -12.87
N LEU A 783 6.82 -13.73 -14.05
CA LEU A 783 5.60 -13.09 -14.45
C LEU A 783 4.43 -13.94 -13.94
N GLU A 784 3.66 -13.39 -13.01
CA GLU A 784 2.45 -14.04 -12.48
C GLU A 784 1.21 -13.39 -13.08
N ASN A 785 0.19 -14.19 -13.36
CA ASN A 785 -1.16 -13.69 -13.50
C ASN A 785 -1.74 -13.56 -12.08
N ARG A 786 -2.37 -12.42 -11.74
CA ARG A 786 -3.07 -12.17 -10.48
C ARG A 786 -4.53 -11.89 -10.78
N TRP A 787 -5.40 -12.15 -9.82
CA TRP A 787 -6.83 -11.81 -9.94
C TRP A 787 -7.59 -12.45 -11.12
N GLY A 788 -6.94 -13.38 -11.83
CA GLY A 788 -7.47 -14.10 -12.99
C GLY A 788 -7.03 -13.51 -14.33
N ASP A 789 -6.71 -12.22 -14.38
CA ASP A 789 -6.41 -11.49 -15.62
C ASP A 789 -5.32 -10.41 -15.49
N PHE A 790 -4.69 -10.19 -14.34
CA PHE A 790 -3.75 -9.08 -14.12
C PHE A 790 -2.29 -9.56 -14.12
N PRO A 791 -1.51 -9.32 -15.19
CA PRO A 791 -0.11 -9.71 -15.24
C PRO A 791 0.75 -8.82 -14.33
N GLN A 792 1.68 -9.43 -13.59
CA GLN A 792 2.62 -8.74 -12.71
C GLN A 792 3.97 -9.42 -12.75
N LEU A 793 5.03 -8.65 -12.98
CA LEU A 793 6.40 -9.13 -12.90
C LEU A 793 6.88 -9.05 -11.45
N ASN A 794 7.41 -10.14 -10.92
CA ASN A 794 8.05 -10.18 -9.61
C ASN A 794 9.56 -10.31 -9.77
N ALA A 795 10.30 -9.34 -9.26
CA ALA A 795 11.75 -9.38 -9.15
C ALA A 795 12.12 -9.85 -7.74
N ARG A 796 12.72 -11.03 -7.61
CA ARG A 796 13.13 -11.55 -6.29
C ARG A 796 14.34 -10.80 -5.76
N SER A 797 14.52 -10.73 -4.44
CA SER A 797 15.79 -10.31 -3.82
C SER A 797 16.95 -11.23 -4.26
N GLU A 798 18.18 -10.73 -4.31
CA GLU A 798 19.39 -11.57 -4.51
C GLU A 798 19.71 -12.49 -3.30
N LEU A 799 19.05 -12.23 -2.17
CA LEU A 799 19.10 -13.05 -0.95
C LEU A 799 18.16 -14.25 -1.05
N SER A 800 18.62 -15.41 -0.59
CA SER A 800 17.83 -16.64 -0.51
C SER A 800 16.77 -16.59 0.61
N ASP A 801 15.86 -17.58 0.63
CA ASP A 801 14.89 -17.71 1.73
C ASP A 801 15.56 -18.00 3.08
N LEU A 802 16.73 -18.65 3.06
CA LEU A 802 17.50 -18.94 4.26
C LEU A 802 18.30 -17.74 4.77
N GLU A 803 18.38 -16.66 3.98
CA GLU A 803 19.06 -15.43 4.39
C GLU A 803 18.03 -14.35 4.78
N ARG A 804 16.84 -14.33 4.18
CA ARG A 804 15.85 -13.25 4.44
C ARG A 804 15.01 -13.42 5.70
N GLY A 805 14.54 -12.28 6.21
CA GLY A 805 13.54 -12.20 7.28
C GLY A 805 14.14 -12.24 8.70
N PRO A 806 13.41 -11.76 9.72
CA PRO A 806 13.98 -11.56 11.06
C PRO A 806 14.56 -12.83 11.69
N TYR A 807 13.87 -13.97 11.58
CA TYR A 807 14.33 -15.26 12.10
C TYR A 807 15.68 -15.67 11.48
N ARG A 808 15.81 -15.61 10.15
CA ARG A 808 17.02 -16.03 9.46
C ARG A 808 18.19 -15.08 9.66
N GLN A 809 17.92 -13.77 9.72
CA GLN A 809 18.94 -12.77 10.07
C GLN A 809 19.48 -13.00 11.49
N LYS A 810 18.61 -13.33 12.45
CA LYS A 810 19.01 -13.71 13.80
C LYS A 810 19.78 -15.04 13.83
N GLU A 811 19.37 -16.00 13.00
CA GLU A 811 20.07 -17.28 12.84
C GLU A 811 21.48 -17.06 12.29
N LEU A 812 21.66 -16.32 11.19
CA LEU A 812 22.96 -15.97 10.61
C LEU A 812 23.85 -15.23 11.62
N ARG A 813 23.30 -14.30 12.40
CA ARG A 813 24.05 -13.67 13.49
C ARG A 813 24.62 -14.71 14.46
N ARG A 814 23.79 -15.66 14.90
CA ARG A 814 24.19 -16.70 15.86
C ARG A 814 25.12 -17.75 15.26
N THR A 815 24.91 -18.15 14.01
CA THR A 815 25.61 -19.29 13.40
C THR A 815 26.83 -18.88 12.57
N VAL A 816 26.92 -17.61 12.14
CA VAL A 816 27.99 -17.10 11.29
C VAL A 816 28.78 -16.00 12.01
N TYR A 817 28.12 -14.89 12.39
CA TYR A 817 28.82 -13.75 13.00
C TYR A 817 29.44 -14.11 14.36
N GLU A 818 28.66 -14.64 15.31
CA GLU A 818 29.14 -14.93 16.67
C GLU A 818 30.33 -15.91 16.71
N PRO A 819 30.36 -17.01 15.92
CA PRO A 819 31.54 -17.88 15.86
C PRO A 819 32.76 -17.22 15.20
N LEU A 820 32.58 -16.48 14.10
CA LEU A 820 33.68 -15.81 13.40
C LEU A 820 34.23 -14.64 14.21
N PHE A 821 33.42 -14.01 15.05
CA PHE A 821 33.81 -12.97 15.97
C PHE A 821 34.91 -13.43 16.95
N GLN A 822 35.02 -14.73 17.20
CA GLN A 822 36.06 -15.32 18.06
C GLN A 822 37.35 -15.68 17.29
N GLN A 823 37.38 -15.56 15.97
CA GLN A 823 38.56 -15.88 15.13
C GLN A 823 39.43 -14.64 14.88
N PRO A 824 40.72 -14.79 14.53
CA PRO A 824 41.58 -13.65 14.19
C PRO A 824 41.01 -12.77 13.07
N LEU A 825 41.22 -11.46 13.18
CA LEU A 825 40.86 -10.50 12.12
C LEU A 825 41.69 -10.77 10.85
N LYS A 826 41.08 -10.54 9.69
CA LYS A 826 41.69 -10.64 8.36
C LYS A 826 42.10 -9.27 7.86
N ASP A 827 43.18 -9.21 7.10
CA ASP A 827 43.70 -7.99 6.48
C ASP A 827 42.87 -7.61 5.25
N GLN A 828 41.68 -7.06 5.52
CA GLN A 828 40.69 -6.67 4.53
C GLN A 828 39.92 -5.44 5.01
N VAL A 829 39.37 -4.69 4.07
CA VAL A 829 38.54 -3.50 4.31
C VAL A 829 37.13 -3.75 3.82
N PHE A 830 36.15 -3.56 4.70
CA PHE A 830 34.74 -3.63 4.38
C PHE A 830 34.15 -2.22 4.24
N TYR A 831 33.56 -1.94 3.07
CA TYR A 831 33.00 -0.64 2.72
C TYR A 831 31.47 -0.68 2.68
N LEU A 832 30.85 0.34 3.27
CA LEU A 832 29.40 0.56 3.23
C LEU A 832 29.10 2.01 2.86
N SER A 833 28.56 2.22 1.65
CA SER A 833 28.06 3.53 1.23
C SER A 833 26.53 3.54 1.08
N TYR A 834 25.86 4.46 1.77
CA TYR A 834 24.41 4.68 1.77
C TYR A 834 23.57 3.40 1.88
N ASN A 835 23.91 2.52 2.83
CA ASN A 835 23.27 1.22 3.04
C ASN A 835 23.35 0.29 1.81
N GLY A 836 24.52 0.25 1.18
CA GLY A 836 24.84 -0.62 0.04
C GLY A 836 24.15 -0.21 -1.26
N LYS A 837 23.61 1.01 -1.34
CA LYS A 837 22.88 1.51 -2.51
C LYS A 837 23.77 2.17 -3.55
N GLN A 838 25.02 2.50 -3.21
CA GLN A 838 25.92 3.26 -4.07
C GLN A 838 27.38 2.79 -3.94
N PHE A 839 28.16 3.04 -5.00
CA PHE A 839 29.61 3.10 -4.99
C PHE A 839 29.98 4.57 -5.13
N SER A 840 30.06 5.26 -3.99
CA SER A 840 30.17 6.73 -3.94
C SER A 840 30.70 7.19 -2.59
N ASP A 841 30.90 8.51 -2.48
CA ASP A 841 31.10 9.24 -1.22
C ASP A 841 32.44 8.93 -0.56
N SER A 842 32.59 9.28 0.72
CA SER A 842 33.87 9.18 1.41
C SER A 842 34.42 7.75 1.49
N PRO A 843 33.59 6.68 1.63
CA PRO A 843 34.07 5.31 1.51
C PRO A 843 34.74 5.00 0.16
N ARG A 844 34.25 5.58 -0.95
CA ARG A 844 34.83 5.40 -2.28
C ARG A 844 36.19 6.09 -2.38
N ALA A 845 36.27 7.34 -1.92
CA ALA A 845 37.52 8.10 -1.95
C ALA A 845 38.62 7.41 -1.10
N MET A 846 38.26 6.86 0.06
CA MET A 846 39.20 6.07 0.87
C MET A 846 39.64 4.77 0.19
N TYR A 847 38.73 4.08 -0.53
CA TYR A 847 39.08 2.93 -1.35
C TYR A 847 40.07 3.31 -2.45
N GLU A 848 39.78 4.36 -3.21
CA GLU A 848 40.63 4.85 -4.31
C GLU A 848 42.02 5.27 -3.80
N GLU A 849 42.11 5.88 -2.62
CA GLU A 849 43.38 6.23 -1.97
C GLU A 849 44.21 4.98 -1.59
N LEU A 850 43.58 3.93 -1.05
CA LEU A 850 44.28 2.68 -0.74
C LEU A 850 44.78 1.96 -2.01
N VAL A 851 43.98 1.97 -3.08
CA VAL A 851 44.39 1.43 -4.38
C VAL A 851 45.56 2.22 -4.96
N ARG A 852 45.50 3.57 -4.90
CA ARG A 852 46.57 4.46 -5.36
C ARG A 852 47.91 4.19 -4.67
N ARG A 853 47.87 3.77 -3.39
CA ARG A 853 49.06 3.38 -2.59
C ARG A 853 49.59 1.98 -2.90
N GLY A 854 48.88 1.18 -3.71
CA GLY A 854 49.25 -0.22 -3.96
C GLY A 854 49.05 -1.12 -2.73
N SER A 855 47.99 -0.89 -1.94
CA SER A 855 47.70 -1.72 -0.77
C SER A 855 47.38 -3.18 -1.14
N ASP A 856 47.93 -4.14 -0.39
CA ASP A 856 47.63 -5.58 -0.53
C ASP A 856 46.33 -5.99 0.20
N LEU A 857 45.59 -5.04 0.79
CA LEU A 857 44.36 -5.33 1.52
C LEU A 857 43.27 -5.84 0.58
N LYS A 858 42.52 -6.85 1.01
CA LYS A 858 41.34 -7.30 0.27
C LYS A 858 40.21 -6.27 0.43
N HIS A 859 39.60 -5.83 -0.67
CA HIS A 859 38.53 -4.84 -0.68
C HIS A 859 37.15 -5.51 -0.82
N LEU A 860 36.28 -5.32 0.18
CA LEU A 860 34.94 -5.89 0.24
C LEU A 860 33.90 -4.77 0.22
N TRP A 861 33.00 -4.73 -0.75
CA TRP A 861 32.00 -3.66 -0.84
C TRP A 861 30.58 -4.19 -0.70
N ALA A 862 29.83 -3.63 0.24
CA ALA A 862 28.43 -3.98 0.46
C ALA A 862 27.55 -3.47 -0.69
N VAL A 863 26.83 -4.39 -1.34
CA VAL A 863 25.87 -4.09 -2.40
C VAL A 863 24.51 -4.62 -1.99
N ARG A 864 23.50 -3.75 -2.07
CA ARG A 864 22.12 -4.09 -1.76
C ARG A 864 21.37 -4.40 -3.03
N ASP A 865 20.94 -5.65 -3.16
CA ASP A 865 20.07 -6.14 -4.23
C ASP A 865 20.62 -5.90 -5.66
N GLY A 866 21.95 -6.02 -5.79
CA GLY A 866 22.66 -5.81 -7.04
C GLY A 866 22.53 -4.41 -7.65
N GLN A 867 22.19 -3.39 -6.86
CA GLN A 867 21.89 -2.03 -7.37
C GLN A 867 23.12 -1.17 -7.63
N VAL A 868 24.32 -1.75 -7.58
CA VAL A 868 25.59 -1.02 -7.70
C VAL A 868 26.52 -1.80 -8.63
N ASN A 869 27.05 -1.11 -9.63
CA ASN A 869 28.16 -1.60 -10.43
C ASN A 869 29.47 -1.24 -9.73
N LEU A 870 30.34 -2.23 -9.56
CA LEU A 870 31.63 -2.07 -8.90
C LEU A 870 32.75 -2.17 -9.95
N PRO A 871 33.85 -1.42 -9.79
CA PRO A 871 35.05 -1.60 -10.59
C PRO A 871 35.72 -2.96 -10.31
N ASP A 872 36.59 -3.38 -11.23
CA ASP A 872 37.40 -4.59 -11.08
C ASP A 872 38.29 -4.54 -9.83
N GLY A 873 38.52 -5.69 -9.20
CA GLY A 873 39.37 -5.82 -8.00
C GLY A 873 38.63 -5.61 -6.67
N ILE A 874 37.34 -5.31 -6.68
CA ILE A 874 36.49 -5.27 -5.48
C ILE A 874 35.64 -6.54 -5.38
N GLU A 875 35.61 -7.18 -4.22
CA GLU A 875 34.69 -8.27 -3.95
C GLU A 875 33.32 -7.73 -3.52
N LYS A 876 32.28 -8.07 -4.30
CA LYS A 876 30.89 -7.75 -3.98
C LYS A 876 30.41 -8.57 -2.78
N ILE A 877 29.90 -7.89 -1.75
CA ILE A 877 29.25 -8.50 -0.59
C ILE A 877 27.74 -8.21 -0.65
N ARG A 878 26.88 -9.26 -0.75
CA ARG A 878 25.43 -9.05 -0.72
C ARG A 878 25.03 -8.58 0.67
N MET A 879 24.48 -7.37 0.76
CA MET A 879 24.03 -6.81 2.03
C MET A 879 22.98 -7.71 2.68
N TRP A 880 23.16 -8.06 3.95
CA TRP A 880 22.33 -9.02 4.70
C TRP A 880 22.44 -10.49 4.26
N GLY A 881 23.32 -10.83 3.32
CA GLY A 881 23.67 -12.21 3.00
C GLY A 881 24.60 -12.83 4.04
N THR A 882 24.99 -14.08 3.84
CA THR A 882 25.94 -14.76 4.73
C THR A 882 27.27 -14.01 4.80
N GLU A 883 27.82 -13.64 3.66
CA GLU A 883 29.07 -12.91 3.50
C GLU A 883 29.09 -11.53 4.18
N TRP A 884 27.93 -10.89 4.38
CA TRP A 884 27.81 -9.65 5.13
C TRP A 884 28.18 -9.86 6.61
N TYR A 885 27.67 -10.93 7.21
CA TYR A 885 27.99 -11.29 8.60
C TYR A 885 29.46 -11.71 8.75
N GLU A 886 29.99 -12.45 7.75
CA GLU A 886 31.41 -12.83 7.73
C GLU A 886 32.33 -11.60 7.63
N ALA A 887 32.02 -10.67 6.73
CA ALA A 887 32.80 -9.46 6.53
C ALA A 887 32.80 -8.58 7.80
N LEU A 888 31.65 -8.37 8.44
CA LEU A 888 31.57 -7.59 9.68
C LEU A 888 32.34 -8.24 10.84
N ALA A 889 32.29 -9.57 10.97
CA ALA A 889 32.95 -10.28 12.06
C ALA A 889 34.48 -10.35 11.91
N SER A 890 34.98 -10.36 10.67
CA SER A 890 36.39 -10.68 10.37
C SER A 890 37.22 -9.54 9.81
N SER A 891 36.62 -8.47 9.26
CA SER A 891 37.41 -7.38 8.66
C SER A 891 38.16 -6.57 9.70
N ARG A 892 39.46 -6.36 9.48
CA ARG A 892 40.26 -5.46 10.31
C ARG A 892 39.80 -4.01 10.18
N TYR A 893 39.35 -3.61 9.00
CA TYR A 893 38.89 -2.24 8.74
C TYR A 893 37.45 -2.24 8.23
N ILE A 894 36.63 -1.33 8.78
CA ILE A 894 35.26 -1.07 8.35
C ILE A 894 35.15 0.43 8.06
N VAL A 895 34.77 0.80 6.85
CA VAL A 895 34.58 2.19 6.42
C VAL A 895 33.12 2.38 6.01
N THR A 896 32.41 3.29 6.67
CA THR A 896 31.00 3.53 6.42
C THR A 896 30.66 5.02 6.44
N ASN A 897 29.66 5.44 5.68
CA ASN A 897 28.99 6.74 5.81
C ASN A 897 27.53 6.62 6.29
N GLY A 898 27.07 5.38 6.52
CA GLY A 898 25.73 5.04 6.98
C GLY A 898 25.75 4.29 8.31
N HIS A 899 24.56 3.94 8.77
CA HIS A 899 24.35 3.24 10.02
C HIS A 899 24.70 1.75 9.92
N LEU A 900 25.45 1.26 10.88
CA LEU A 900 25.69 -0.15 11.15
C LEU A 900 24.60 -0.73 12.07
N PRO A 901 24.39 -2.06 12.06
CA PRO A 901 23.49 -2.71 13.01
C PRO A 901 23.87 -2.45 14.48
N ASP A 902 22.86 -2.17 15.32
CA ASP A 902 22.99 -1.83 16.75
C ASP A 902 23.62 -2.93 17.64
N TRP A 903 23.74 -4.15 17.11
CA TRP A 903 24.33 -5.29 17.79
C TRP A 903 25.80 -5.55 17.47
N ILE A 904 26.41 -4.74 16.61
CA ILE A 904 27.85 -4.83 16.33
C ILE A 904 28.63 -4.41 17.57
N VAL A 905 29.76 -5.08 17.78
CA VAL A 905 30.71 -4.75 18.84
C VAL A 905 32.09 -4.66 18.19
N ARG A 906 32.76 -3.52 18.31
CA ARG A 906 34.12 -3.35 17.79
C ARG A 906 35.11 -4.23 18.58
N ARG A 907 36.02 -4.89 17.88
CA ARG A 907 37.07 -5.75 18.48
C ARG A 907 38.40 -5.01 18.66
N PRO A 908 39.24 -5.42 19.63
CA PRO A 908 40.67 -5.06 19.64
C PRO A 908 41.32 -5.38 18.29
N GLY A 909 42.16 -4.49 17.78
CA GLY A 909 42.76 -4.55 16.44
C GLY A 909 41.82 -4.26 15.26
N GLN A 910 40.54 -3.96 15.50
CA GLN A 910 39.57 -3.58 14.46
C GLN A 910 39.32 -2.07 14.46
N SER A 911 39.33 -1.45 13.28
CA SER A 911 39.05 -0.03 13.11
C SER A 911 37.73 0.19 12.38
N ILE A 912 36.78 0.90 13.00
CA ILE A 912 35.51 1.31 12.40
C ILE A 912 35.55 2.81 12.17
N VAL A 913 35.65 3.23 10.90
CA VAL A 913 35.65 4.62 10.47
C VAL A 913 34.24 5.00 10.04
N GLN A 914 33.61 5.89 10.81
CA GLN A 914 32.37 6.55 10.44
C GLN A 914 32.72 7.88 9.77
N THR A 915 32.49 7.95 8.46
CA THR A 915 32.73 9.16 7.68
C THR A 915 31.57 10.15 7.75
N TRP A 916 30.39 9.71 8.22
CA TRP A 916 29.15 10.47 8.07
C TRP A 916 28.94 10.94 6.63
N HIS A 917 28.01 11.85 6.35
CA HIS A 917 27.62 12.16 4.96
C HIS A 917 27.27 13.63 4.71
N GLY A 918 27.73 14.55 5.56
CA GLY A 918 27.56 15.98 5.31
C GLY A 918 27.67 16.85 6.54
N THR A 919 28.11 18.09 6.32
CA THR A 919 28.07 19.19 7.29
C THR A 919 26.61 19.51 7.64
N MET A 920 26.34 19.74 8.93
CA MET A 920 25.00 19.85 9.47
C MET A 920 24.50 21.29 9.44
N LEU A 921 23.47 21.55 8.64
CA LEU A 921 22.57 22.69 8.86
C LEU A 921 21.52 22.35 9.92
N LYS A 922 20.89 21.17 9.77
CA LYS A 922 19.76 20.70 10.61
C LYS A 922 20.26 20.08 11.89
N LYS A 923 19.47 20.19 12.97
CA LYS A 923 19.72 19.41 14.19
C LYS A 923 19.63 17.91 13.88
N ILE A 924 20.60 17.14 14.38
CA ILE A 924 20.70 15.69 14.16
C ILE A 924 20.88 14.93 15.48
N GLY A 925 20.63 13.63 15.45
CA GLY A 925 20.87 12.74 16.59
C GLY A 925 20.11 13.15 17.86
N HIS A 926 20.86 13.35 18.95
CA HIS A 926 20.33 13.75 20.25
C HIS A 926 19.91 15.22 20.33
N ASP A 927 20.28 16.06 19.36
CA ASP A 927 19.90 17.48 19.36
C ASP A 927 18.50 17.73 18.75
N ILE A 928 17.81 16.70 18.26
CA ILE A 928 16.46 16.87 17.69
C ILE A 928 15.45 17.05 18.83
N ASP A 929 14.91 18.27 18.99
CA ASP A 929 14.02 18.67 20.09
C ASP A 929 12.51 18.44 19.82
N THR A 930 12.12 17.98 18.62
CA THR A 930 10.71 17.91 18.20
C THR A 930 9.93 16.71 18.74
N LEU A 931 8.65 16.92 19.10
CA LEU A 931 7.67 15.91 19.57
C LEU A 931 7.44 14.71 18.63
N HIS A 932 7.93 14.77 17.39
CA HIS A 932 7.68 13.78 16.33
C HIS A 932 8.82 12.78 16.11
N PHE A 933 9.95 12.88 16.83
CA PHE A 933 11.11 12.02 16.58
C PHE A 933 11.20 10.82 17.56
N ASP A 934 11.49 9.64 17.02
CA ASP A 934 11.47 8.36 17.76
C ASP A 934 12.66 8.26 18.73
N ARG A 935 12.39 8.24 20.05
CA ARG A 935 13.41 8.03 21.10
C ARG A 935 14.26 6.76 20.87
N ARG A 936 13.75 5.77 20.14
CA ARG A 936 14.49 4.55 19.76
C ARG A 936 15.63 4.82 18.78
N TYR A 937 15.49 5.81 17.91
CA TYR A 937 16.56 6.20 16.99
C TYR A 937 17.77 6.69 17.78
N GLN A 938 17.54 7.53 18.78
CA GLN A 938 18.58 8.07 19.66
C GLN A 938 19.28 6.97 20.48
N GLU A 939 18.53 6.02 21.05
CA GLU A 939 19.13 4.89 21.78
C GLU A 939 20.03 4.03 20.90
N LYS A 940 19.59 3.71 19.67
CA LYS A 940 20.37 2.94 18.71
C LYS A 940 21.64 3.67 18.28
N LEU A 941 21.50 4.97 18.02
CA LEU A 941 22.61 5.83 17.63
C LEU A 941 23.70 5.86 18.70
N ALA A 942 23.33 5.97 19.98
CA ALA A 942 24.28 5.94 21.08
C ALA A 942 24.99 4.58 21.23
N LEU A 943 24.30 3.46 20.95
CA LEU A 943 24.92 2.12 20.94
C LEU A 943 25.91 1.96 19.80
N GLU A 944 25.54 2.44 18.61
CA GLU A 944 26.37 2.40 17.42
C GLU A 944 27.61 3.29 17.55
N ALA A 945 27.43 4.54 17.99
CA ALA A 945 28.50 5.53 18.12
C ALA A 945 29.64 5.05 19.02
N LYS A 946 29.32 4.31 20.09
CA LYS A 946 30.31 3.69 20.98
C LYS A 946 31.25 2.70 20.28
N GLN A 947 30.86 2.17 19.12
CA GLN A 947 31.66 1.21 18.36
C GLN A 947 32.59 1.87 17.35
N TRP A 948 32.44 3.17 17.08
CA TRP A 948 33.29 3.85 16.10
C TRP A 948 34.69 4.10 16.69
N SER A 949 35.73 3.71 15.93
CA SER A 949 37.11 4.07 16.24
C SER A 949 37.42 5.52 15.89
N LEU A 950 36.83 5.98 14.78
CA LEU A 950 37.10 7.29 14.22
C LEU A 950 35.82 7.86 13.63
N LEU A 951 35.49 9.10 13.95
CA LEU A 951 34.45 9.88 13.31
C LEU A 951 35.10 11.01 12.48
N VAL A 952 34.79 11.11 11.19
CA VAL A 952 35.36 12.17 10.34
C VAL A 952 34.55 13.46 10.47
N SER A 953 35.24 14.58 10.63
CA SER A 953 34.67 15.93 10.60
C SER A 953 35.17 16.68 9.36
N SER A 954 34.23 17.31 8.64
CA SER A 954 34.50 18.11 7.44
C SER A 954 35.13 19.46 7.75
N ASN A 955 34.78 20.05 8.89
CA ASN A 955 35.21 21.39 9.28
C ASN A 955 35.18 21.55 10.80
N ARG A 956 35.87 22.58 11.31
CA ARG A 956 35.93 22.86 12.75
C ARG A 956 34.58 23.23 13.36
N PHE A 957 33.66 23.76 12.56
CA PHE A 957 32.28 24.02 12.99
C PHE A 957 31.54 22.72 13.37
N SER A 958 31.75 21.65 12.59
CA SER A 958 31.02 20.39 12.74
C SER A 958 31.48 19.55 13.93
N THR A 959 32.75 19.64 14.30
CA THR A 959 33.38 18.84 15.37
C THR A 959 32.60 18.87 16.71
N PRO A 960 32.30 20.05 17.31
CA PRO A 960 31.56 20.09 18.58
C PRO A 960 30.10 19.60 18.44
N ILE A 961 29.49 19.76 17.27
CA ILE A 961 28.12 19.30 17.00
C ILE A 961 28.10 17.77 16.92
N LEU A 962 28.97 17.17 16.13
CA LEU A 962 29.09 15.72 15.97
C LEU A 962 29.32 15.04 17.32
N LYS A 963 30.18 15.62 18.16
CA LYS A 963 30.45 15.14 19.53
C LYS A 963 29.17 15.07 20.37
N ARG A 964 28.39 16.17 20.42
CA ARG A 964 27.15 16.26 21.23
C ARG A 964 26.01 15.44 20.62
N ALA A 965 25.74 15.61 19.33
CA ALA A 965 24.61 15.00 18.65
C ALA A 965 24.67 13.47 18.63
N PHE A 966 25.87 12.88 18.62
CA PHE A 966 26.05 11.42 18.69
C PHE A 966 26.44 10.90 20.07
N SER A 967 26.57 11.78 21.08
CA SER A 967 27.14 11.41 22.38
C SER A 967 28.44 10.62 22.24
N TYR A 968 29.33 11.08 21.36
CA TYR A 968 30.54 10.36 20.96
C TYR A 968 31.77 10.93 21.67
N ASP A 969 32.37 10.14 22.57
CA ASP A 969 33.57 10.51 23.33
C ASP A 969 34.88 9.98 22.70
N GLY A 970 34.79 9.31 21.55
CA GLY A 970 35.95 8.79 20.83
C GLY A 970 36.68 9.85 19.99
N GLU A 971 37.56 9.38 19.11
CA GLU A 971 38.40 10.26 18.30
C GLU A 971 37.62 10.84 17.10
N ILE A 972 37.58 12.17 17.01
CA ILE A 972 37.04 12.88 15.85
C ILE A 972 38.21 13.40 15.01
N GLN A 973 38.32 12.94 13.77
CA GLN A 973 39.35 13.36 12.83
C GLN A 973 38.89 14.58 12.04
N GLU A 974 39.46 15.74 12.36
CA GLU A 974 39.36 16.96 11.56
C GLU A 974 40.24 16.84 10.32
N ALA A 975 39.72 16.25 9.25
CA ALA A 975 40.48 16.03 8.01
C ALA A 975 39.88 16.70 6.77
N GLY A 976 38.66 17.25 6.84
CA GLY A 976 37.84 17.42 5.63
C GLY A 976 37.15 16.11 5.26
N TYR A 977 36.29 16.12 4.25
CA TYR A 977 35.65 14.88 3.78
C TYR A 977 36.46 14.25 2.63
N PRO A 978 36.80 12.94 2.73
CA PRO A 978 37.45 12.22 1.64
C PRO A 978 36.77 12.41 0.27
N ARG A 979 35.43 12.45 0.22
CA ARG A 979 34.69 12.67 -1.05
C ARG A 979 34.98 14.02 -1.71
N ASN A 980 35.35 15.03 -0.94
CA ASN A 980 35.60 16.38 -1.43
C ASN A 980 37.00 16.50 -2.06
N ASP A 981 37.91 15.56 -1.84
CA ASP A 981 39.22 15.54 -2.52
C ASP A 981 39.05 15.57 -4.05
N TYR A 982 38.01 14.90 -4.55
CA TYR A 982 37.66 14.86 -5.96
C TYR A 982 37.37 16.25 -6.55
N LEU A 983 36.91 17.20 -5.73
CA LEU A 983 36.63 18.59 -6.15
C LEU A 983 37.92 19.41 -6.36
N TYR A 984 39.07 18.95 -5.86
CA TYR A 984 40.36 19.64 -5.98
C TYR A 984 41.20 19.16 -7.17
N THR A 985 40.79 18.11 -7.87
CA THR A 985 41.53 17.52 -9.00
C THR A 985 41.83 18.54 -10.10
N ALA A 986 42.94 18.32 -10.83
CA ALA A 986 43.31 19.12 -12.00
C ALA A 986 42.45 18.78 -13.24
N ASP A 987 41.82 17.61 -13.29
CA ASP A 987 41.09 17.08 -14.45
C ASP A 987 39.61 17.51 -14.53
N ARG A 988 39.21 18.58 -13.83
CA ARG A 988 37.79 18.99 -13.71
C ARG A 988 37.10 19.25 -15.05
N ASP A 989 37.80 19.83 -16.01
CA ASP A 989 37.23 20.13 -17.33
C ASP A 989 36.95 18.84 -18.13
N ALA A 990 37.85 17.86 -18.03
CA ALA A 990 37.67 16.55 -18.65
C ALA A 990 36.51 15.78 -17.99
N ILE A 991 36.38 15.85 -16.66
CA ILE A 991 35.26 15.28 -15.92
C ILE A 991 33.94 15.95 -16.34
N THR A 992 33.91 17.28 -16.41
CA THR A 992 32.73 18.05 -16.84
C THR A 992 32.26 17.59 -18.23
N ALA A 993 33.17 17.52 -19.20
CA ALA A 993 32.86 17.06 -20.55
C ALA A 993 32.32 15.61 -20.56
N ARG A 994 32.93 14.72 -19.77
CA ARG A 994 32.49 13.32 -19.64
C ARG A 994 31.08 13.21 -19.04
N VAL A 995 30.80 13.93 -17.94
CA VAL A 995 29.51 13.88 -17.24
C VAL A 995 28.40 14.48 -18.10
N ARG A 996 28.63 15.66 -18.71
CA ARG A 996 27.65 16.30 -19.60
C ARG A 996 27.32 15.42 -20.81
N LYS A 997 28.34 14.77 -21.40
CA LYS A 997 28.15 13.80 -22.49
C LYS A 997 27.36 12.56 -22.03
N ALA A 998 27.68 12.01 -20.87
CA ALA A 998 26.98 10.84 -20.32
C ALA A 998 25.50 11.12 -20.02
N LEU A 999 25.17 12.34 -19.60
CA LEU A 999 23.80 12.80 -19.38
C LEU A 999 23.06 13.23 -20.67
N GLY A 1000 23.76 13.30 -21.81
CA GLY A 1000 23.20 13.75 -23.08
C GLY A 1000 22.78 15.22 -23.08
N LEU A 1001 23.49 16.07 -22.32
CA LEU A 1001 23.16 17.50 -22.22
C LEU A 1001 23.57 18.23 -23.51
N PRO A 1002 22.79 19.23 -23.96
CA PRO A 1002 23.11 20.02 -25.15
C PRO A 1002 24.40 20.83 -24.97
N GLU A 1003 25.22 20.90 -26.03
CA GLU A 1003 26.44 21.69 -26.03
C GLU A 1003 26.16 23.20 -25.88
N GLY A 1004 27.06 23.92 -25.21
CA GLY A 1004 26.99 25.38 -25.05
C GLY A 1004 25.99 25.90 -24.00
N LYS A 1005 25.11 25.06 -23.45
CA LYS A 1005 24.17 25.48 -22.40
C LYS A 1005 24.79 25.44 -21.00
N LYS A 1006 24.37 26.39 -20.15
CA LYS A 1006 24.66 26.41 -18.71
C LYS A 1006 23.82 25.35 -17.99
N VAL A 1007 24.42 24.65 -17.04
CA VAL A 1007 23.77 23.56 -16.29
C VAL A 1007 23.39 24.05 -14.89
N VAL A 1008 22.10 24.06 -14.60
CA VAL A 1008 21.54 24.41 -13.28
C VAL A 1008 21.18 23.12 -12.55
N LEU A 1009 21.86 22.83 -11.42
CA LEU A 1009 21.56 21.66 -10.60
C LEU A 1009 20.58 22.02 -9.49
N TYR A 1010 19.38 21.45 -9.50
CA TYR A 1010 18.42 21.54 -8.40
C TYR A 1010 18.47 20.27 -7.53
N ALA A 1011 18.87 20.43 -6.27
CA ALA A 1011 19.03 19.34 -5.30
C ALA A 1011 18.32 19.65 -3.97
N PRO A 1012 16.97 19.55 -3.91
CA PRO A 1012 16.20 19.87 -2.72
C PRO A 1012 16.23 18.76 -1.65
N THR A 1013 15.94 19.14 -0.41
CA THR A 1013 15.72 18.18 0.67
C THR A 1013 14.30 17.57 0.60
N TRP A 1014 14.12 16.37 1.13
CA TRP A 1014 12.81 15.81 1.43
C TRP A 1014 12.19 16.44 2.69
N ARG A 1015 10.86 16.35 2.82
CA ARG A 1015 10.09 16.90 3.94
C ARG A 1015 9.55 15.76 4.81
N ASP A 1016 9.78 15.82 6.12
CA ASP A 1016 9.48 14.72 7.05
C ASP A 1016 7.97 14.43 7.21
N ASP A 1017 7.16 15.48 7.10
CA ASP A 1017 5.70 15.48 7.16
C ASP A 1017 5.04 15.05 5.83
N GLN A 1018 5.78 15.08 4.73
CA GLN A 1018 5.28 14.76 3.39
C GLN A 1018 5.70 13.36 2.94
N SER A 1019 5.00 12.33 3.45
CA SER A 1019 5.28 10.92 3.10
C SER A 1019 4.12 10.18 2.45
N HIS A 1020 4.46 9.28 1.53
CA HIS A 1020 3.57 8.24 1.00
C HIS A 1020 3.42 7.10 2.00
N SER A 1021 4.52 6.71 2.62
CA SER A 1021 4.61 5.69 3.65
C SER A 1021 5.95 5.83 4.40
N ALA A 1022 6.14 5.09 5.50
CA ALA A 1022 7.36 5.17 6.30
C ALA A 1022 8.62 4.97 5.43
N GLY A 1023 9.46 6.00 5.34
CA GLY A 1023 10.69 6.01 4.55
C GLY A 1023 10.52 6.28 3.05
N GLN A 1024 9.34 6.72 2.60
CA GLN A 1024 9.05 7.11 1.21
C GLN A 1024 8.37 8.49 1.16
N TYR A 1025 9.04 9.48 0.61
CA TYR A 1025 8.61 10.89 0.66
C TYR A 1025 8.20 11.44 -0.70
N LEU A 1026 7.33 12.45 -0.66
CA LEU A 1026 6.83 13.18 -1.82
C LEU A 1026 7.94 14.06 -2.46
N PHE A 1027 7.83 14.31 -3.76
CA PHE A 1027 8.63 15.33 -4.45
C PHE A 1027 7.81 16.61 -4.63
N ASP A 1028 8.00 17.57 -3.73
CA ASP A 1028 7.33 18.88 -3.79
C ASP A 1028 8.14 19.85 -4.68
N LEU A 1029 7.86 19.84 -5.99
CA LEU A 1029 8.48 20.76 -6.94
C LEU A 1029 7.65 22.04 -7.05
N ARG A 1030 8.16 23.14 -6.49
CA ARG A 1030 7.52 24.48 -6.54
C ARG A 1030 8.09 25.43 -7.60
N ILE A 1031 9.00 24.93 -8.43
CA ILE A 1031 9.51 25.68 -9.57
C ILE A 1031 8.48 25.58 -10.70
N ASP A 1032 8.03 26.72 -11.19
CA ASP A 1032 7.23 26.83 -12.41
C ASP A 1032 8.12 26.47 -13.61
N LEU A 1033 8.06 25.20 -14.00
CA LEU A 1033 8.88 24.66 -15.08
C LEU A 1033 8.54 25.28 -16.44
N GLU A 1034 7.30 25.72 -16.64
CA GLU A 1034 6.88 26.35 -17.90
C GLU A 1034 7.48 27.75 -18.03
N ASP A 1035 7.42 28.57 -16.97
CA ASP A 1035 8.08 29.87 -16.96
C ASP A 1035 9.60 29.75 -17.08
N ALA A 1036 10.19 28.82 -16.33
CA ALA A 1036 11.63 28.56 -16.38
C ALA A 1036 12.08 28.13 -17.78
N GLN A 1037 11.37 27.21 -18.42
CA GLN A 1037 11.69 26.77 -19.78
C GLN A 1037 11.55 27.92 -20.78
N ARG A 1038 10.48 28.72 -20.69
CA ARG A 1038 10.26 29.85 -21.60
C ARG A 1038 11.37 30.89 -21.52
N ARG A 1039 11.92 31.13 -20.33
CA ARG A 1039 12.86 32.24 -20.09
C ARG A 1039 14.33 31.83 -20.09
N LEU A 1040 14.63 30.57 -19.79
CA LEU A 1040 15.98 30.04 -19.65
C LEU A 1040 16.27 28.89 -20.63
N GLY A 1041 15.26 28.40 -21.36
CA GLY A 1041 15.39 27.20 -22.18
C GLY A 1041 16.34 27.32 -23.36
N ASP A 1042 16.68 28.53 -23.80
CA ASP A 1042 17.60 28.75 -24.91
C ASP A 1042 19.08 28.55 -24.50
N ASP A 1043 19.45 28.95 -23.28
CA ASP A 1043 20.84 29.00 -22.81
C ASP A 1043 21.12 28.14 -21.56
N HIS A 1044 20.09 27.65 -20.87
CA HIS A 1044 20.21 26.78 -19.69
C HIS A 1044 19.53 25.42 -19.86
N VAL A 1045 19.94 24.48 -19.00
CA VAL A 1045 19.24 23.23 -18.71
C VAL A 1045 19.09 23.05 -17.20
N LEU A 1046 17.97 22.46 -16.78
CA LEU A 1046 17.67 22.17 -15.38
C LEU A 1046 17.90 20.68 -15.09
N LEU A 1047 18.91 20.39 -14.29
CA LEU A 1047 19.24 19.05 -13.82
C LEU A 1047 18.69 18.85 -12.42
N ILE A 1048 17.76 17.91 -12.24
CA ILE A 1048 17.10 17.67 -10.95
C ILE A 1048 17.67 16.41 -10.29
N ARG A 1049 18.17 16.55 -9.06
CA ARG A 1049 18.67 15.45 -8.21
C ARG A 1049 17.78 15.31 -6.98
N ARG A 1050 16.84 14.37 -7.00
CA ARG A 1050 16.00 14.05 -5.84
C ARG A 1050 16.82 13.42 -4.72
N HIS A 1051 16.39 13.63 -3.48
CA HIS A 1051 16.91 12.89 -2.35
C HIS A 1051 16.58 11.39 -2.46
N SER A 1052 17.46 10.50 -1.97
CA SER A 1052 17.33 9.04 -2.12
C SER A 1052 16.11 8.39 -1.44
N ASN A 1053 15.41 9.15 -0.59
CA ASN A 1053 14.16 8.74 0.06
C ASN A 1053 12.89 9.31 -0.63
N VAL A 1054 13.05 10.21 -1.59
CA VAL A 1054 11.96 10.73 -2.43
C VAL A 1054 11.73 9.71 -3.54
N VAL A 1055 10.47 9.31 -3.71
CA VAL A 1055 10.14 8.23 -4.65
C VAL A 1055 9.44 8.70 -5.91
N ASP A 1056 8.92 9.94 -5.94
CA ASP A 1056 8.09 10.51 -7.02
C ASP A 1056 8.89 10.88 -8.26
N ALA A 1057 8.31 10.72 -9.44
CA ALA A 1057 8.93 11.10 -10.70
C ALA A 1057 9.22 12.61 -10.76
N VAL A 1058 10.21 13.00 -11.57
CA VAL A 1058 10.51 14.41 -11.82
C VAL A 1058 9.61 14.92 -12.96
N PRO A 1059 8.72 15.91 -12.72
CA PRO A 1059 7.88 16.49 -13.76
C PRO A 1059 8.72 17.09 -14.90
N GLY A 1060 8.26 16.93 -16.15
CA GLY A 1060 8.91 17.49 -17.34
C GLY A 1060 10.25 16.83 -17.73
N ALA A 1061 10.73 15.83 -17.00
CA ALA A 1061 12.00 15.17 -17.30
C ALA A 1061 12.00 14.57 -18.73
N GLY A 1062 13.01 14.93 -19.52
CA GLY A 1062 13.17 14.49 -20.90
C GLY A 1062 12.57 15.44 -21.95
N ASN A 1063 12.00 16.58 -21.56
CA ASN A 1063 11.40 17.57 -22.48
C ASN A 1063 12.43 18.47 -23.20
N GLY A 1064 13.73 18.21 -23.05
CA GLY A 1064 14.81 19.02 -23.63
C GLY A 1064 15.21 20.25 -22.81
N PHE A 1065 14.58 20.51 -21.66
CA PHE A 1065 14.98 21.51 -20.68
C PHE A 1065 15.25 20.90 -19.29
N VAL A 1066 14.44 19.92 -18.87
CA VAL A 1066 14.55 19.25 -17.57
C VAL A 1066 15.13 17.85 -17.72
N TRP A 1067 16.14 17.52 -16.91
CA TRP A 1067 16.76 16.19 -16.81
C TRP A 1067 16.65 15.63 -15.39
N ASP A 1068 16.17 14.39 -15.25
CA ASP A 1068 16.23 13.67 -13.98
C ASP A 1068 17.60 12.98 -13.82
N ALA A 1069 18.42 13.50 -12.90
CA ALA A 1069 19.71 12.93 -12.54
C ALA A 1069 19.67 12.16 -11.20
N SER A 1070 18.49 11.79 -10.70
CA SER A 1070 18.31 11.14 -9.39
C SER A 1070 18.95 9.75 -9.28
N GLU A 1071 19.14 9.06 -10.41
CA GLU A 1071 19.79 7.75 -10.48
C GLU A 1071 21.28 7.83 -10.88
N TYR A 1072 21.81 9.02 -11.14
CA TYR A 1072 23.23 9.18 -11.46
C TYR A 1072 24.11 8.67 -10.29
N PRO A 1073 25.18 7.89 -10.53
CA PRO A 1073 25.86 7.15 -9.46
C PRO A 1073 26.40 8.01 -8.31
N ASP A 1074 27.07 9.12 -8.64
CA ASP A 1074 27.76 9.98 -7.67
C ASP A 1074 27.37 11.44 -7.87
N ILE A 1075 27.00 12.13 -6.79
CA ILE A 1075 26.57 13.53 -6.85
C ILE A 1075 27.74 14.49 -7.08
N VAL A 1076 28.96 14.10 -6.71
CA VAL A 1076 30.15 14.96 -6.86
C VAL A 1076 30.47 15.23 -8.35
N ASP A 1077 30.21 14.24 -9.21
CA ASP A 1077 30.25 14.41 -10.68
C ASP A 1077 29.26 15.51 -11.14
N LEU A 1078 28.07 15.55 -10.54
CA LEU A 1078 27.05 16.55 -10.87
C LEU A 1078 27.43 17.95 -10.38
N TYR A 1079 28.10 18.06 -9.22
CA TYR A 1079 28.64 19.32 -8.74
C TYR A 1079 29.64 19.90 -9.74
N ILE A 1080 30.60 19.09 -10.19
CA ILE A 1080 31.61 19.51 -11.17
C ILE A 1080 30.97 19.92 -12.50
N ALA A 1081 29.93 19.21 -12.93
CA ALA A 1081 29.23 19.51 -14.18
C ALA A 1081 28.33 20.76 -14.13
N ALA A 1082 27.84 21.15 -12.96
CA ALA A 1082 26.88 22.23 -12.77
C ALA A 1082 27.55 23.62 -12.63
N ASP A 1083 27.00 24.60 -13.35
CA ASP A 1083 27.43 26.00 -13.30
C ASP A 1083 26.77 26.77 -12.14
N ILE A 1084 25.55 26.38 -11.77
CA ILE A 1084 24.74 26.96 -10.70
C ILE A 1084 24.12 25.83 -9.89
N MET A 1085 24.09 25.95 -8.56
CA MET A 1085 23.31 25.06 -7.69
C MET A 1085 22.10 25.78 -7.11
N ILE A 1086 20.94 25.13 -7.20
CA ILE A 1086 19.74 25.46 -6.45
C ILE A 1086 19.54 24.38 -5.39
N THR A 1087 19.38 24.79 -4.14
CA THR A 1087 19.02 23.87 -3.06
C THR A 1087 18.13 24.59 -2.06
N ASP A 1088 17.85 23.98 -0.91
CA ASP A 1088 17.07 24.56 0.18
C ASP A 1088 17.86 24.47 1.49
N TYR A 1089 17.58 23.44 2.28
CA TYR A 1089 18.19 23.18 3.59
C TYR A 1089 19.17 22.00 3.50
N SER A 1090 19.73 21.71 2.33
CA SER A 1090 20.51 20.49 2.12
C SER A 1090 21.98 20.68 2.49
N SER A 1091 22.63 19.61 2.99
CA SER A 1091 24.06 19.63 3.31
C SER A 1091 24.97 19.74 2.07
N VAL A 1092 24.41 19.53 0.87
CA VAL A 1092 25.15 19.61 -0.41
C VAL A 1092 25.76 21.00 -0.66
N MET A 1093 25.18 22.06 -0.08
CA MET A 1093 25.70 23.43 -0.22
C MET A 1093 27.13 23.58 0.34
N PHE A 1094 27.44 22.85 1.42
CA PHE A 1094 28.76 22.89 2.02
C PHE A 1094 29.82 22.22 1.13
N ASP A 1095 29.47 21.12 0.47
CA ASP A 1095 30.38 20.46 -0.48
C ASP A 1095 30.54 21.30 -1.77
N TYR A 1096 29.46 21.87 -2.29
CA TYR A 1096 29.50 22.67 -3.51
C TYR A 1096 30.29 23.97 -3.35
N ALA A 1097 30.34 24.54 -2.14
CA ALA A 1097 31.09 25.76 -1.84
C ALA A 1097 32.59 25.65 -2.17
N HIS A 1098 33.18 24.45 -2.13
CA HIS A 1098 34.58 24.22 -2.53
C HIS A 1098 34.86 24.56 -4.01
N LEU A 1099 33.83 24.55 -4.87
CA LEU A 1099 33.96 24.94 -6.28
C LEU A 1099 33.92 26.46 -6.51
N LYS A 1100 33.59 27.25 -5.48
CA LYS A 1100 33.45 28.72 -5.56
C LYS A 1100 32.51 29.19 -6.68
N ARG A 1101 31.41 28.45 -6.86
CA ARG A 1101 30.35 28.72 -7.85
C ARG A 1101 29.08 29.25 -7.18
N PRO A 1102 28.22 29.98 -7.91
CA PRO A 1102 26.98 30.55 -7.37
C PRO A 1102 26.01 29.49 -6.84
N MET A 1103 25.34 29.83 -5.73
CA MET A 1103 24.28 29.03 -5.11
C MET A 1103 23.03 29.88 -4.88
N LEU A 1104 21.86 29.29 -5.12
CA LEU A 1104 20.54 29.90 -4.85
C LEU A 1104 19.76 28.98 -3.91
N PHE A 1105 19.03 29.57 -2.96
CA PHE A 1105 18.30 28.81 -1.94
C PHE A 1105 16.80 29.01 -2.10
N PHE A 1106 16.11 27.98 -2.62
CA PHE A 1106 14.68 28.02 -2.85
C PHE A 1106 13.92 27.54 -1.61
N THR A 1107 13.68 28.46 -0.68
CA THR A 1107 13.19 28.24 0.68
C THR A 1107 11.74 28.69 0.86
N TYR A 1108 10.84 28.17 0.02
CA TYR A 1108 9.41 28.50 0.02
C TYR A 1108 8.65 28.10 1.31
N ASP A 1109 9.27 27.28 2.16
CA ASP A 1109 8.72 26.72 3.39
C ASP A 1109 9.62 27.00 4.62
N LEU A 1110 10.45 28.06 4.59
CA LEU A 1110 11.50 28.31 5.58
C LEU A 1110 11.02 28.31 7.03
N GLU A 1111 9.98 29.10 7.34
CA GLU A 1111 9.44 29.23 8.69
C GLU A 1111 8.97 27.87 9.23
N HIS A 1112 8.19 27.13 8.44
CA HIS A 1112 7.72 25.79 8.82
C HIS A 1112 8.88 24.81 9.02
N TYR A 1113 9.86 24.82 8.12
CA TYR A 1113 10.98 23.87 8.19
C TYR A 1113 11.87 24.11 9.42
N ARG A 1114 12.20 25.38 9.70
CA ARG A 1114 13.03 25.78 10.84
C ARG A 1114 12.29 25.57 12.16
N ASP A 1115 11.07 26.08 12.26
CA ASP A 1115 10.41 26.24 13.56
C ASP A 1115 9.58 25.01 13.96
N THR A 1116 9.16 24.19 12.99
CA THR A 1116 8.28 23.03 13.24
C THR A 1116 8.97 21.69 13.00
N LEU A 1117 9.79 21.54 11.95
CA LEU A 1117 10.29 20.23 11.51
C LEU A 1117 11.61 19.78 12.15
N ARG A 1118 12.67 20.59 12.06
CA ARG A 1118 14.05 20.12 12.38
C ARG A 1118 14.89 21.09 13.19
N GLY A 1119 14.69 22.41 13.07
CA GLY A 1119 15.59 23.42 13.63
C GLY A 1119 16.99 23.44 12.96
N PHE A 1120 17.69 24.57 13.07
CA PHE A 1120 19.04 24.78 12.50
C PHE A 1120 20.11 25.02 13.57
N TYR A 1121 21.37 24.76 13.22
CA TYR A 1121 22.54 24.98 14.09
C TYR A 1121 23.11 26.41 14.03
N PHE A 1122 22.76 27.19 13.00
CA PHE A 1122 23.17 28.59 12.85
C PHE A 1122 22.05 29.39 12.18
N ASP A 1123 22.20 30.71 12.18
CA ASP A 1123 21.24 31.62 11.56
C ASP A 1123 21.39 31.61 10.03
N PHE A 1124 20.57 30.78 9.39
CA PHE A 1124 20.64 30.59 7.94
C PHE A 1124 20.26 31.87 7.15
N GLU A 1125 19.40 32.74 7.69
CA GLU A 1125 19.01 33.99 7.04
C GLU A 1125 20.18 34.98 6.97
N GLN A 1126 21.01 35.00 8.02
CA GLN A 1126 22.18 35.88 8.10
C GLN A 1126 23.42 35.32 7.38
N ASP A 1127 23.63 34.00 7.45
CA ASP A 1127 24.88 33.35 7.03
C ASP A 1127 24.80 32.58 5.72
N SER A 1128 23.67 32.56 5.03
CA SER A 1128 23.55 31.92 3.70
C SER A 1128 24.55 32.50 2.68
N PRO A 1129 25.25 31.65 1.89
CA PRO A 1129 26.21 32.08 0.86
C PRO A 1129 25.53 32.58 -0.43
N GLY A 1130 24.21 32.69 -0.45
CA GLY A 1130 23.40 33.13 -1.58
C GLY A 1130 22.00 33.59 -1.14
N PRO A 1131 21.17 34.09 -2.07
CA PRO A 1131 19.83 34.58 -1.74
C PRO A 1131 18.90 33.45 -1.29
N LEU A 1132 18.07 33.75 -0.28
CA LEU A 1132 16.92 32.95 0.13
C LEU A 1132 15.71 33.44 -0.66
N ILE A 1133 15.06 32.55 -1.41
CA ILE A 1133 14.02 32.87 -2.39
C ILE A 1133 12.82 31.97 -2.11
N ASP A 1134 11.63 32.54 -1.95
CA ASP A 1134 10.42 31.80 -1.57
C ASP A 1134 9.45 31.52 -2.74
N ASN A 1135 9.69 32.12 -3.91
CA ASN A 1135 8.81 32.00 -5.08
C ASN A 1135 9.59 31.71 -6.37
N SER A 1136 8.93 31.01 -7.30
CA SER A 1136 9.57 30.56 -8.54
C SER A 1136 9.99 31.70 -9.47
N LYS A 1137 9.26 32.83 -9.47
CA LYS A 1137 9.53 33.92 -10.41
C LYS A 1137 10.87 34.57 -10.12
N GLU A 1138 11.11 34.92 -8.86
CA GLU A 1138 12.38 35.49 -8.39
C GLU A 1138 13.53 34.50 -8.53
N LEU A 1139 13.28 33.20 -8.35
CA LEU A 1139 14.28 32.16 -8.59
C LEU A 1139 14.74 32.18 -10.06
N VAL A 1140 13.80 32.24 -11.01
CA VAL A 1140 14.11 32.30 -12.45
C VAL A 1140 14.81 33.61 -12.82
N ASP A 1141 14.43 34.74 -12.20
CA ASP A 1141 15.16 36.02 -12.35
C ASP A 1141 16.61 35.88 -11.87
N ALA A 1142 16.84 35.31 -10.68
CA ALA A 1142 18.17 35.13 -10.09
C ALA A 1142 19.07 34.19 -10.92
N ILE A 1143 18.51 33.16 -11.56
CA ILE A 1143 19.27 32.28 -12.48
C ILE A 1143 19.73 33.06 -13.71
N ARG A 1144 18.85 33.86 -14.32
CA ARG A 1144 19.18 34.65 -15.50
C ARG A 1144 20.27 35.68 -15.19
N ASP A 1145 20.17 36.33 -14.03
CA ASP A 1145 21.02 37.45 -13.63
C ASP A 1145 22.14 37.01 -12.66
N ILE A 1146 22.59 35.75 -12.77
CA ILE A 1146 23.46 35.08 -11.78
C ILE A 1146 24.80 35.79 -11.52
N ASP A 1147 25.38 36.45 -12.52
CA ASP A 1147 26.66 37.16 -12.37
C ASP A 1147 26.51 38.37 -11.43
N GLN A 1148 25.35 39.03 -11.45
CA GLN A 1148 25.03 40.11 -10.52
C GLN A 1148 24.81 39.56 -9.11
N VAL A 1149 24.03 38.48 -8.97
CA VAL A 1149 23.79 37.80 -7.69
C VAL A 1149 25.12 37.36 -7.05
N ARG A 1150 26.03 36.80 -7.86
CA ARG A 1150 27.36 36.40 -7.39
C ARG A 1150 28.15 37.58 -6.82
N ALA A 1151 28.14 38.73 -7.50
CA ALA A 1151 28.85 39.91 -7.05
C ALA A 1151 28.26 40.47 -5.74
N GLU A 1152 26.94 40.46 -5.60
CA GLU A 1152 26.23 40.93 -4.41
C GLU A 1152 26.51 40.07 -3.17
N TYR A 1153 26.59 38.74 -3.34
CA TYR A 1153 26.76 37.80 -2.23
C TYR A 1153 28.21 37.39 -1.94
N GLN A 1154 29.20 37.94 -2.66
CA GLN A 1154 30.60 37.50 -2.58
C GLN A 1154 31.18 37.55 -1.16
N GLU A 1155 30.91 38.61 -0.38
CA GLU A 1155 31.42 38.73 1.00
C GLU A 1155 30.81 37.66 1.94
N ARG A 1156 29.50 37.40 1.81
CA ARG A 1156 28.83 36.33 2.57
C ARG A 1156 29.34 34.96 2.17
N PHE A 1157 29.55 34.74 0.87
CA PHE A 1157 30.13 33.51 0.34
C PHE A 1157 31.53 33.27 0.91
N ASP A 1158 32.40 34.28 0.93
CA ASP A 1158 33.77 34.15 1.44
C ASP A 1158 33.77 33.84 2.95
N ARG A 1159 32.85 34.45 3.73
CA ARG A 1159 32.65 34.11 5.15
C ARG A 1159 32.19 32.66 5.32
N PHE A 1160 31.19 32.24 4.54
CA PHE A 1160 30.68 30.86 4.57
C PHE A 1160 31.80 29.86 4.23
N HIS A 1161 32.55 30.12 3.16
CA HIS A 1161 33.68 29.27 2.77
C HIS A 1161 34.76 29.23 3.86
N HIS A 1162 35.06 30.34 4.53
CA HIS A 1162 36.02 30.35 5.64
C HIS A 1162 35.56 29.50 6.83
N LEU A 1163 34.26 29.48 7.13
CA LEU A 1163 33.70 28.76 8.27
C LEU A 1163 33.52 27.26 8.02
N PHE A 1164 33.12 26.87 6.80
CA PHE A 1164 32.67 25.51 6.51
C PHE A 1164 33.59 24.70 5.59
N CYS A 1165 34.60 25.33 4.97
CA CYS A 1165 35.53 24.70 4.02
C CYS A 1165 37.01 24.86 4.45
N ASP A 1166 37.29 24.92 5.75
CA ASP A 1166 38.61 25.28 6.31
C ASP A 1166 39.65 24.14 6.33
N LEU A 1167 39.21 22.88 6.15
CA LEU A 1167 40.08 21.70 6.27
C LEU A 1167 40.37 20.99 4.94
N ASP A 1168 39.49 21.05 3.95
CA ASP A 1168 39.68 20.34 2.69
C ASP A 1168 40.73 21.02 1.78
N ASP A 1169 41.73 20.24 1.37
CA ASP A 1169 42.88 20.65 0.56
C ASP A 1169 43.21 19.62 -0.54
N GLY A 1170 42.30 18.68 -0.80
CA GLY A 1170 42.52 17.56 -1.73
C GLY A 1170 43.24 16.35 -1.15
N ASN A 1171 43.51 16.31 0.16
CA ASN A 1171 44.24 15.22 0.81
C ASN A 1171 43.53 14.64 2.05
N ALA A 1172 42.21 14.82 2.19
CA ALA A 1172 41.42 14.31 3.31
C ALA A 1172 41.45 12.77 3.37
N SER A 1173 41.32 12.10 2.23
CA SER A 1173 41.36 10.64 2.10
C SER A 1173 42.67 10.07 2.64
N ALA A 1174 43.79 10.72 2.32
CA ALA A 1174 45.11 10.29 2.79
C ALA A 1174 45.22 10.37 4.32
N ARG A 1175 44.84 11.51 4.91
CA ARG A 1175 44.84 11.72 6.36
C ARG A 1175 43.98 10.70 7.11
N VAL A 1176 42.76 10.45 6.62
CA VAL A 1176 41.83 9.50 7.25
C VAL A 1176 42.34 8.06 7.13
N VAL A 1177 42.89 7.67 5.98
CA VAL A 1177 43.47 6.33 5.77
C VAL A 1177 44.68 6.10 6.68
N ASP A 1178 45.57 7.09 6.81
CA ASP A 1178 46.72 6.99 7.71
C ASP A 1178 46.27 6.76 9.15
N ARG A 1179 45.34 7.58 9.66
CA ARG A 1179 44.84 7.43 11.03
C ARG A 1179 44.08 6.12 11.24
N MET A 1180 43.32 5.66 10.24
CA MET A 1180 42.62 4.37 10.29
C MET A 1180 43.59 3.21 10.51
N ILE A 1181 44.73 3.20 9.82
CA ILE A 1181 45.76 2.15 9.93
C ILE A 1181 46.49 2.23 11.27
N GLU A 1182 46.80 3.43 11.75
CA GLU A 1182 47.41 3.65 13.06
C GLU A 1182 46.52 3.16 14.21
N GLN A 1183 45.24 3.54 14.21
CA GLN A 1183 44.25 3.10 15.20
C GLN A 1183 44.16 1.56 15.31
N ALA A 1184 44.23 0.84 14.18
CA ALA A 1184 44.20 -0.61 14.18
C ALA A 1184 45.48 -1.26 14.74
N ARG A 1185 46.61 -0.53 14.81
CA ARG A 1185 47.86 -0.99 15.43
C ARG A 1185 47.91 -0.67 16.93
N GLU A 1186 47.22 0.37 17.37
CA GLU A 1186 47.16 0.83 18.76
C GLU A 1186 46.23 -0.02 19.64
N GLY A 1187 45.13 -0.51 19.08
CA GLY A 1187 44.15 -1.36 19.77
C GLY A 1187 44.29 -2.84 19.48
#